data_AF-A0A0F9Q088-F1
#
_entry.id   AF-A0A0F9Q088-F1
#
_cell.length_a   1.000
_cell.length_b   1.000
_cell.length_c   1.000
_cell.angle_alpha   90.00
_cell.angle_beta   90.00
_cell.angle_gamma   90.00
#
_symmetry.space_group_name_H-M   'P 1'
#
loop_
_entity.id
_entity.type
_entity.pdbx_description
1 polymer ?
#
loop_
_entity_poly.entity_id
_entity_poly.type
_entity_poly.pdbx_seq_one_letter_code
_entity_poly.pdbx_strand_id
1 'polypeptide(L)'
;MILFTIASQSIIKIHLNINGENSNNQDLIDQFPNTALIVNKTPFVVGIYGGPNILDPVDTWDYTSRDVQYQVVEGLVGYNYSSHPNYEIIPKLAENWRWHSPTRISFKIRENVYFHDGTLLDANIVKWNFERLMYFCNVTGTLPANSTSWEAFPSSLFFFSNGTYIFKDFEVLSTYNFTINLNAPFAALLDLLCFGAIVILSPNSTPKFGYLNLYSDKLVGTGPFVYDDYNLVDEVRFHAYHNYWGGKAEIEEMIWLIEFDGITRMNAALNGTYDYVTGIMENYIDIFKADPDIHVEDVGEGIQYTYLEIYSGAHDTDGTPLGGPQFQKNNASFRRALAYSINYTYIWEEIIGSAVEGFPAVPRGMPGYNSSVVQASDSKYNFTWGIYKARQIMASMYPAETAGLDLHLGTDDALWQSLSLRTVEINMHEGWITNGNLNQLLDINFGLIGVQTIETIRTWSNYVDTGKNSPWEMDISLMSWGPDYFNPFGMIDPLFNIESANTFSRINDTSLGGLTDMLNVAVAETNKTKQLEIYQDIQSYIYDVERPLTPASHTHISGWTSSSIQSVHSADLVGINYNLFSILDFYQVKWNKLAPAPGPFNLTSNAGSPDYDGNFMLSWNSSERAHNYSIYIDDSFISIIDGTQTLLGNQATISPFPVIGLSNGDYYFVVVAHNKLGDKLSNNLRVNVSLMVPGSFVLTSDADTPDGDGSFNLYWNSSIGADNYSIYWQNSSIIVIDGSPTLLLDHVTTSLFPVSGLASGDYYFVVVAHNTQGDTLSNNIYVNVSLMPPGSFVLTSDADTPDSDGSFNLIWTSSTGADNYSIYRHNSSISIIDGSQTLLLDHVAISPFSASELANGEYYFIVVAHNTQGDTLSNNLYVNVQVILPASFVLTSDADTPDNDGIFNLFWTISTGADNYSIYRHDSSISIIDGSQTLLVYQITIFLYPVSGLASGEYYFIVVAHNGSVDTLSNNVFVIVQLSEDIPGYNIGLIIAIASLTSIYFIKKRRK
;
A
#
# COMPACT_ATOMS: atom_id res chain seq x y z
N MET A 1 42.27 -32.84 6.66
CA MET A 1 41.01 -32.55 5.93
C MET A 1 41.18 -31.15 5.39
N ILE A 2 41.45 -31.06 4.09
CA ILE A 2 42.34 -30.07 3.50
C ILE A 2 41.53 -29.00 2.76
N LEU A 3 41.76 -27.74 3.14
CA LEU A 3 41.46 -26.53 2.39
C LEU A 3 42.11 -26.58 1.00
N PHE A 4 41.39 -26.19 -0.04
CA PHE A 4 42.00 -25.81 -1.32
C PHE A 4 41.54 -24.41 -1.73
N THR A 5 42.38 -23.43 -1.40
CA THR A 5 42.70 -22.28 -2.26
C THR A 5 43.13 -22.77 -3.64
N ILE A 6 42.50 -22.27 -4.72
CA ILE A 6 43.09 -22.28 -6.05
C ILE A 6 42.98 -20.87 -6.63
N ALA A 7 44.15 -20.30 -6.86
CA ALA A 7 44.38 -19.02 -7.48
C ALA A 7 43.99 -19.06 -8.96
N SER A 8 43.50 -17.91 -9.43
CA SER A 8 43.41 -17.51 -10.82
C SER A 8 44.74 -17.69 -11.56
N GLN A 9 44.78 -18.58 -12.56
CA GLN A 9 45.64 -18.49 -13.75
C GLN A 9 45.27 -19.60 -14.72
N SER A 10 44.49 -19.25 -15.76
CA SER A 10 44.40 -20.04 -16.99
C SER A 10 44.59 -19.10 -18.17
N ILE A 11 45.83 -19.06 -18.65
CA ILE A 11 46.24 -18.42 -19.90
C ILE A 11 45.53 -19.11 -21.06
N ILE A 12 44.77 -18.35 -21.85
CA ILE A 12 44.21 -18.80 -23.12
C ILE A 12 45.36 -19.13 -24.08
N LYS A 13 45.52 -20.41 -24.42
CA LYS A 13 46.29 -20.84 -25.60
C LYS A 13 45.40 -20.70 -26.83
N ILE A 14 45.61 -19.62 -27.59
CA ILE A 14 45.08 -19.50 -28.94
C ILE A 14 45.80 -20.52 -29.83
N HIS A 15 45.08 -21.52 -30.33
CA HIS A 15 45.52 -22.36 -31.44
C HIS A 15 45.21 -21.62 -32.76
N LEU A 16 46.17 -20.86 -33.27
CA LEU A 16 46.17 -20.41 -34.65
C LEU A 16 46.74 -21.54 -35.53
N ASN A 17 45.85 -22.23 -36.24
CA ASN A 17 46.25 -23.16 -37.29
C ASN A 17 46.47 -22.37 -38.59
N ILE A 18 47.69 -21.86 -38.79
CA ILE A 18 48.11 -21.25 -40.04
C ILE A 18 48.97 -22.27 -40.79
N ASN A 19 48.37 -22.96 -41.75
CA ASN A 19 49.12 -23.68 -42.78
C ASN A 19 49.20 -22.80 -44.03
N GLY A 20 50.43 -22.47 -44.45
CA GLY A 20 50.79 -22.36 -45.87
C GLY A 20 50.75 -20.98 -46.52
N GLU A 21 51.89 -20.30 -46.46
CA GLU A 21 52.54 -19.58 -47.57
C GLU A 21 51.71 -18.62 -48.45
N ASN A 22 51.83 -17.31 -48.20
CA ASN A 22 52.44 -16.39 -49.18
C ASN A 22 52.68 -15.00 -48.56
N SER A 23 53.94 -14.58 -48.66
CA SER A 23 54.50 -13.32 -48.22
C SER A 23 54.12 -12.14 -49.12
N ASN A 24 53.97 -10.96 -48.50
CA ASN A 24 54.22 -9.60 -48.99
C ASN A 24 53.01 -8.67 -48.98
N ASN A 25 52.73 -8.09 -47.81
CA ASN A 25 52.33 -6.68 -47.66
C ASN A 25 52.43 -6.31 -46.18
N GLN A 26 53.63 -5.92 -45.76
CA GLN A 26 53.95 -5.58 -44.36
C GLN A 26 54.02 -4.07 -44.11
N ASP A 27 53.45 -3.25 -45.02
CA ASP A 27 53.46 -1.78 -44.93
C ASP A 27 52.06 -1.15 -44.74
N LEU A 28 51.05 -1.92 -44.30
CA LEU A 28 49.71 -1.39 -43.95
C LEU A 28 49.23 -1.76 -42.54
N ILE A 29 50.09 -2.32 -41.70
CA ILE A 29 49.76 -2.76 -40.33
C ILE A 29 50.23 -1.76 -39.26
N ASP A 30 50.97 -0.72 -39.63
CA ASP A 30 51.58 0.23 -38.68
C ASP A 30 50.73 1.48 -38.36
N GLN A 31 49.41 1.47 -38.61
CA GLN A 31 48.50 2.56 -38.19
C GLN A 31 47.57 2.24 -37.01
N PHE A 32 47.68 1.05 -36.40
CA PHE A 32 46.98 0.76 -35.16
C PHE A 32 47.99 0.68 -34.01
N PRO A 33 47.94 1.60 -33.02
CA PRO A 33 48.81 1.50 -31.86
C PRO A 33 48.45 0.22 -31.09
N ASN A 34 49.32 -0.78 -31.19
CA ASN A 34 49.47 -1.82 -30.17
C ASN A 34 49.98 -1.13 -28.89
N THR A 35 49.07 -0.61 -28.08
CA THR A 35 49.40 -0.12 -26.74
C THR A 35 48.48 -0.74 -25.70
N ALA A 36 49.07 -1.67 -24.94
CA ALA A 36 48.80 -1.96 -23.54
C ALA A 36 47.39 -2.44 -23.16
N LEU A 37 47.12 -3.73 -23.40
CA LEU A 37 46.26 -4.51 -22.49
C LEU A 37 47.00 -4.67 -21.16
N ILE A 38 46.54 -3.94 -20.14
CA ILE A 38 46.29 -4.35 -18.74
C ILE A 38 45.96 -3.05 -18.00
N VAL A 39 44.67 -2.70 -18.00
CA VAL A 39 44.02 -2.20 -16.79
C VAL A 39 42.99 -3.27 -16.50
N ASN A 40 43.09 -3.94 -15.34
CA ASN A 40 41.98 -4.74 -14.82
C ASN A 40 40.83 -3.78 -14.54
N LYS A 41 40.06 -3.43 -15.58
CA LYS A 41 38.76 -2.78 -15.40
C LYS A 41 37.80 -3.92 -15.11
N THR A 42 37.17 -3.89 -13.95
CA THR A 42 36.03 -4.76 -13.66
C THR A 42 34.99 -4.56 -14.77
N PRO A 43 34.32 -5.61 -15.29
CA PRO A 43 33.25 -5.47 -16.28
C PRO A 43 31.95 -4.97 -15.65
N PHE A 44 31.13 -4.25 -16.42
CA PHE A 44 29.76 -3.90 -16.06
C PHE A 44 28.88 -5.13 -16.26
N VAL A 45 28.20 -5.58 -15.22
CA VAL A 45 27.49 -6.87 -15.21
C VAL A 45 25.98 -6.64 -15.18
N VAL A 46 25.27 -7.19 -16.15
CA VAL A 46 23.81 -7.18 -16.22
C VAL A 46 23.27 -8.58 -15.97
N GLY A 47 22.44 -8.76 -14.94
CA GLY A 47 21.76 -10.04 -14.69
C GLY A 47 20.47 -10.12 -15.52
N ILE A 48 20.39 -11.03 -16.48
CA ILE A 48 19.23 -11.21 -17.37
C ILE A 48 18.54 -12.55 -17.13
N TYR A 49 17.22 -12.59 -17.29
CA TYR A 49 16.43 -13.81 -17.09
C TYR A 49 16.51 -14.83 -18.24
N GLY A 50 17.08 -14.43 -19.39
CA GLY A 50 17.23 -15.28 -20.56
C GLY A 50 18.06 -14.60 -21.66
N GLY A 51 18.75 -15.40 -22.47
CA GLY A 51 19.56 -14.93 -23.61
C GLY A 51 18.74 -14.64 -24.89
N PRO A 52 19.39 -14.10 -25.94
CA PRO A 52 18.76 -13.91 -27.25
C PRO A 52 18.44 -15.27 -27.90
N ASN A 53 17.28 -15.35 -28.56
CA ASN A 53 16.85 -16.49 -29.37
C ASN A 53 17.03 -16.25 -30.87
N ILE A 54 17.14 -14.98 -31.28
CA ILE A 54 17.27 -14.56 -32.67
C ILE A 54 18.33 -13.45 -32.75
N LEU A 55 19.22 -13.54 -33.75
CA LEU A 55 20.26 -12.53 -33.95
C LEU A 55 19.89 -11.49 -35.01
N ASP A 56 19.06 -11.88 -35.99
CA ASP A 56 18.64 -10.98 -37.08
C ASP A 56 17.48 -10.09 -36.64
N PRO A 57 17.65 -8.75 -36.62
CA PRO A 57 16.58 -7.85 -36.17
C PRO A 57 15.30 -7.91 -37.01
N VAL A 58 15.37 -8.35 -38.28
CA VAL A 58 14.17 -8.46 -39.14
C VAL A 58 13.22 -9.59 -38.72
N ASP A 59 13.68 -10.53 -37.89
CA ASP A 59 12.93 -11.70 -37.41
C ASP A 59 12.70 -11.67 -35.88
N THR A 60 13.03 -10.57 -35.22
CA THR A 60 13.04 -10.50 -33.75
C THR A 60 11.70 -10.06 -33.15
N TRP A 61 11.23 -10.79 -32.13
CA TRP A 61 9.96 -10.53 -31.41
C TRP A 61 10.07 -10.60 -29.89
N ASP A 62 11.10 -11.27 -29.38
CA ASP A 62 11.35 -11.35 -27.95
C ASP A 62 12.22 -10.19 -27.46
N TYR A 63 11.96 -9.75 -26.22
CA TYR A 63 12.69 -8.65 -25.61
C TYR A 63 14.17 -8.96 -25.40
N THR A 64 14.54 -10.22 -25.10
CA THR A 64 15.94 -10.58 -24.83
C THR A 64 16.81 -10.45 -26.08
N SER A 65 16.33 -10.86 -27.25
CA SER A 65 16.99 -10.64 -28.54
C SER A 65 17.06 -9.16 -28.90
N ARG A 66 15.94 -8.43 -28.77
CA ARG A 66 15.88 -6.99 -29.04
C ARG A 66 16.90 -6.20 -28.22
N ASP A 67 16.96 -6.46 -26.91
CA ASP A 67 17.80 -5.69 -25.99
C ASP A 67 19.29 -5.87 -26.32
N VAL A 68 19.71 -7.09 -26.67
CA VAL A 68 21.08 -7.38 -27.17
C VAL A 68 21.35 -6.61 -28.45
N GLN A 69 20.44 -6.68 -29.43
CA GLN A 69 20.61 -6.05 -30.73
C GLN A 69 20.74 -4.53 -30.61
N TYR A 70 19.92 -3.89 -29.76
CA TYR A 70 19.90 -2.42 -29.62
C TYR A 70 21.18 -1.84 -29.00
N GLN A 71 22.06 -2.65 -28.42
CA GLN A 71 23.41 -2.19 -28.04
C GLN A 71 24.34 -2.01 -29.26
N VAL A 72 24.02 -2.69 -30.37
CA VAL A 72 24.93 -2.94 -31.50
C VAL A 72 24.48 -2.21 -32.77
N VAL A 73 23.18 -2.16 -33.03
CA VAL A 73 22.60 -1.64 -34.28
C VAL A 73 21.76 -0.39 -34.04
N GLU A 74 21.66 0.46 -35.08
CA GLU A 74 20.88 1.70 -35.03
C GLU A 74 20.03 1.89 -36.28
N GLY A 75 18.91 2.60 -36.14
CA GLY A 75 18.07 3.06 -37.25
C GLY A 75 18.41 4.46 -37.75
N LEU A 76 17.66 4.97 -38.73
CA LEU A 76 17.80 6.35 -39.22
C LEU A 76 17.41 7.38 -38.16
N VAL A 77 16.38 7.06 -37.39
CA VAL A 77 15.85 7.82 -36.26
C VAL A 77 15.65 6.89 -35.07
N GLY A 78 15.39 7.43 -33.90
CA GLY A 78 15.06 6.63 -32.72
C GLY A 78 14.32 7.45 -31.69
N TYR A 79 13.80 6.78 -30.67
CA TYR A 79 13.16 7.44 -29.54
C TYR A 79 14.19 8.01 -28.56
N ASN A 80 13.90 9.20 -28.02
CA ASN A 80 14.61 9.71 -26.87
C ASN A 80 14.04 9.08 -25.58
N TYR A 81 14.68 8.04 -25.08
CA TYR A 81 14.24 7.37 -23.85
C TYR A 81 14.35 8.28 -22.61
N SER A 82 15.20 9.31 -22.63
CA SER A 82 15.30 10.27 -21.53
C SER A 82 14.10 11.24 -21.46
N SER A 83 13.26 11.29 -22.49
CA SER A 83 12.07 12.16 -22.54
C SER A 83 10.79 11.42 -22.16
N HIS A 84 10.89 10.35 -21.37
CA HIS A 84 9.74 9.63 -20.83
C HIS A 84 8.72 10.61 -20.18
N PRO A 85 7.40 10.45 -20.42
CA PRO A 85 6.75 9.40 -21.23
C PRO A 85 6.55 9.76 -22.71
N ASN A 86 7.04 10.92 -23.18
CA ASN A 86 6.72 11.43 -24.52
C ASN A 86 7.49 10.76 -25.66
N TYR A 87 8.69 10.22 -25.36
CA TYR A 87 9.61 9.57 -26.31
C TYR A 87 9.71 10.32 -27.64
N GLU A 88 10.30 11.51 -27.62
CA GLU A 88 10.43 12.32 -28.84
C GLU A 88 11.31 11.58 -29.87
N ILE A 89 10.92 11.63 -31.14
CA ILE A 89 11.72 11.07 -32.23
C ILE A 89 12.91 11.99 -32.48
N ILE A 90 14.11 11.44 -32.36
CA ILE A 90 15.38 12.15 -32.51
C ILE A 90 16.23 11.60 -33.66
N PRO A 91 17.09 12.44 -34.26
CA PRO A 91 18.11 12.02 -35.21
C PRO A 91 19.02 10.90 -34.67
N LYS A 92 19.14 9.79 -35.42
CA LYS A 92 20.14 8.72 -35.21
C LYS A 92 21.09 8.72 -36.40
N LEU A 93 21.11 7.70 -37.26
CA LEU A 93 22.00 7.67 -38.43
C LEU A 93 21.67 8.73 -39.49
N ALA A 94 20.46 9.29 -39.47
CA ALA A 94 20.14 10.51 -40.20
C ALA A 94 20.31 11.75 -39.30
N GLU A 95 20.99 12.79 -39.78
CA GLU A 95 21.14 14.08 -39.09
C GLU A 95 19.84 14.88 -39.05
N ASN A 96 19.04 14.78 -40.10
CA ASN A 96 17.74 15.42 -40.25
C ASN A 96 16.96 14.77 -41.40
N TRP A 97 15.68 15.12 -41.50
CA TRP A 97 14.80 14.72 -42.59
C TRP A 97 13.88 15.85 -43.05
N ARG A 98 13.37 15.72 -44.27
CA ARG A 98 12.44 16.68 -44.87
C ARG A 98 11.36 15.97 -45.68
N TRP A 99 10.11 16.24 -45.33
CA TRP A 99 8.97 15.89 -46.17
C TRP A 99 8.90 16.83 -47.40
N HIS A 100 8.79 16.24 -48.58
CA HIS A 100 8.59 16.93 -49.86
C HIS A 100 7.11 16.91 -50.30
N SER A 101 6.39 15.87 -49.89
CA SER A 101 4.94 15.66 -50.05
C SER A 101 4.49 14.68 -48.95
N PRO A 102 3.18 14.42 -48.76
CA PRO A 102 2.71 13.38 -47.83
C PRO A 102 3.23 11.96 -48.14
N THR A 103 3.83 11.74 -49.31
CA THR A 103 4.31 10.44 -49.79
C THR A 103 5.81 10.41 -50.10
N ARG A 104 6.56 11.47 -49.79
CA ARG A 104 7.99 11.55 -50.10
C ARG A 104 8.77 12.28 -49.02
N ILE A 105 9.76 11.59 -48.45
CA ILE A 105 10.63 12.11 -47.39
C ILE A 105 12.10 11.83 -47.75
N SER A 106 12.98 12.79 -47.50
CA SER A 106 14.42 12.63 -47.65
C SER A 106 15.14 12.77 -46.32
N PHE A 107 16.17 11.96 -46.12
CA PHE A 107 17.04 11.90 -44.95
C PHE A 107 18.46 12.28 -45.36
N LYS A 108 19.08 13.19 -44.59
CA LYS A 108 20.51 13.45 -44.68
C LYS A 108 21.24 12.47 -43.76
N ILE A 109 21.97 11.52 -44.34
CA ILE A 109 22.74 10.50 -43.60
C ILE A 109 23.98 11.16 -42.98
N ARG A 110 24.35 10.73 -41.76
CA ARG A 110 25.58 11.20 -41.10
C ARG A 110 26.80 10.80 -41.90
N GLU A 111 27.73 11.74 -42.01
CA GLU A 111 29.03 11.49 -42.63
C GLU A 111 30.01 10.89 -41.60
N ASN A 112 31.00 10.13 -42.07
CA ASN A 112 32.04 9.52 -41.25
C ASN A 112 31.53 8.55 -40.17
N VAL A 113 30.39 7.89 -40.42
CA VAL A 113 29.91 6.79 -39.58
C VAL A 113 30.46 5.48 -40.14
N TYR A 114 31.05 4.67 -39.27
CA TYR A 114 31.61 3.37 -39.61
C TYR A 114 30.87 2.26 -38.86
N PHE A 115 30.69 1.13 -39.54
CA PHE A 115 30.29 -0.10 -38.90
C PHE A 115 31.43 -0.67 -38.06
N HIS A 116 31.12 -1.60 -37.15
CA HIS A 116 32.12 -2.27 -36.32
C HIS A 116 33.18 -3.02 -37.14
N ASP A 117 32.86 -3.43 -38.37
CA ASP A 117 33.79 -4.07 -39.32
C ASP A 117 34.64 -3.08 -40.17
N GLY A 118 34.48 -1.77 -39.94
CA GLY A 118 35.19 -0.71 -40.66
C GLY A 118 34.55 -0.26 -41.97
N THR A 119 33.41 -0.83 -42.37
CA THR A 119 32.65 -0.38 -43.55
C THR A 119 32.13 1.04 -43.30
N LEU A 120 32.23 1.94 -44.28
CA LEU A 120 31.68 3.30 -44.20
C LEU A 120 30.18 3.27 -44.52
N LEU A 121 29.36 3.90 -43.68
CA LEU A 121 27.93 4.09 -43.94
C LEU A 121 27.69 5.14 -45.03
N ASP A 122 26.90 4.79 -46.04
CA ASP A 122 26.40 5.71 -47.05
C ASP A 122 24.90 5.44 -47.37
N ALA A 123 24.29 6.29 -48.21
CA ALA A 123 22.89 6.15 -48.61
C ALA A 123 22.60 4.89 -49.44
N ASN A 124 23.59 4.27 -50.10
CA ASN A 124 23.40 3.00 -50.81
C ASN A 124 23.26 1.84 -49.83
N ILE A 125 24.01 1.84 -48.73
CA ILE A 125 23.88 0.84 -47.65
C ILE A 125 22.52 0.97 -46.96
N VAL A 126 22.05 2.20 -46.74
CA VAL A 126 20.70 2.43 -46.23
C VAL A 126 19.68 1.83 -47.19
N LYS A 127 19.73 2.17 -48.49
CA LYS A 127 18.85 1.59 -49.52
C LYS A 127 18.91 0.07 -49.54
N TRP A 128 20.10 -0.52 -49.41
CA TRP A 128 20.29 -1.96 -49.36
C TRP A 128 19.53 -2.60 -48.19
N ASN A 129 19.54 -1.98 -46.99
CA ASN A 129 18.82 -2.51 -45.82
C ASN A 129 17.30 -2.44 -46.01
N PHE A 130 16.77 -1.34 -46.55
CA PHE A 130 15.34 -1.22 -46.84
C PHE A 130 14.85 -2.19 -47.92
N GLU A 131 15.64 -2.43 -48.96
CA GLU A 131 15.34 -3.46 -49.96
C GLU A 131 15.43 -4.89 -49.39
N ARG A 132 16.29 -5.12 -48.38
CA ARG A 132 16.35 -6.38 -47.65
C ARG A 132 15.04 -6.61 -46.88
N LEU A 133 14.56 -5.59 -46.19
CA LEU A 133 13.26 -5.62 -45.50
C LEU A 133 12.11 -5.94 -46.48
N MET A 134 12.09 -5.33 -47.67
CA MET A 134 11.10 -5.64 -48.72
C MET A 134 11.11 -7.11 -49.16
N TYR A 135 12.28 -7.73 -49.22
CA TYR A 135 12.40 -9.15 -49.55
C TYR A 135 11.75 -10.02 -48.47
N PHE A 136 12.05 -9.76 -47.19
CA PHE A 136 11.47 -10.52 -46.08
C PHE A 136 9.98 -10.28 -45.90
N CYS A 137 9.48 -9.08 -46.21
CA CYS A 137 8.03 -8.81 -46.30
C CYS A 137 7.36 -9.46 -47.54
N ASN A 138 8.10 -10.26 -48.32
CA ASN A 138 7.67 -10.93 -49.54
C ASN A 138 7.04 -10.00 -50.61
N VAL A 139 7.40 -8.72 -50.62
CA VAL A 139 6.84 -7.73 -51.56
C VAL A 139 7.18 -8.07 -53.01
N THR A 140 8.32 -8.75 -53.22
CA THR A 140 8.78 -9.18 -54.54
C THR A 140 8.12 -10.46 -55.05
N GLY A 141 7.43 -11.21 -54.18
CA GLY A 141 6.90 -12.55 -54.48
C GLY A 141 7.97 -13.62 -54.70
N THR A 142 9.22 -13.35 -54.31
CA THR A 142 10.38 -14.25 -54.53
C THR A 142 10.88 -14.92 -53.25
N LEU A 143 10.28 -14.63 -52.09
CA LEU A 143 10.59 -15.34 -50.86
C LEU A 143 10.13 -16.82 -51.01
N PRO A 144 11.02 -17.82 -50.87
CA PRO A 144 10.64 -19.22 -51.03
C PRO A 144 9.57 -19.63 -50.01
N ALA A 145 8.52 -20.27 -50.50
CA ALA A 145 7.51 -20.88 -49.64
C ALA A 145 7.99 -22.25 -49.15
N ASN A 146 8.68 -22.36 -48.01
CA ASN A 146 8.96 -23.67 -47.40
C ASN A 146 9.45 -23.72 -45.93
N SER A 147 8.74 -24.58 -45.17
CA SER A 147 9.12 -25.43 -44.02
C SER A 147 9.35 -24.84 -42.63
N THR A 148 9.38 -23.52 -42.45
CA THR A 148 9.16 -22.87 -41.16
C THR A 148 8.07 -21.84 -41.36
N SER A 149 6.90 -22.03 -40.75
CA SER A 149 5.65 -21.28 -40.94
C SER A 149 5.69 -19.81 -40.44
N TRP A 150 6.85 -19.16 -40.45
CA TRP A 150 6.97 -17.74 -40.16
C TRP A 150 7.38 -17.01 -41.44
N GLU A 151 6.40 -16.85 -42.34
CA GLU A 151 6.41 -15.69 -43.24
C GLU A 151 6.64 -14.46 -42.35
N ALA A 152 7.71 -13.71 -42.65
CA ALA A 152 8.26 -12.68 -41.78
C ALA A 152 7.15 -11.93 -41.04
N PHE A 153 7.13 -12.12 -39.72
CA PHE A 153 6.06 -11.68 -38.85
C PHE A 153 5.90 -10.13 -38.76
N PRO A 154 6.74 -9.24 -39.35
CA PRO A 154 6.38 -7.82 -39.36
C PRO A 154 5.62 -7.39 -40.61
N SER A 155 5.27 -8.29 -41.54
CA SER A 155 4.59 -7.93 -42.79
C SER A 155 3.43 -6.96 -42.53
N SER A 156 2.48 -7.30 -41.66
CA SER A 156 1.32 -6.45 -41.31
C SER A 156 1.66 -5.04 -40.81
N LEU A 157 2.83 -4.80 -40.21
CA LEU A 157 3.29 -3.47 -39.79
C LEU A 157 3.72 -2.58 -40.96
N PHE A 158 3.94 -3.19 -42.12
CA PHE A 158 4.44 -2.58 -43.34
C PHE A 158 3.42 -2.53 -44.48
N PHE A 159 2.17 -2.94 -44.27
CA PHE A 159 1.09 -2.81 -45.26
C PHE A 159 0.02 -1.83 -44.78
N PHE A 160 -0.61 -1.15 -45.74
CA PHE A 160 -1.84 -0.42 -45.53
C PHE A 160 -3.02 -1.37 -45.34
N SER A 161 -4.14 -0.82 -44.87
CA SER A 161 -5.40 -1.56 -44.68
C SER A 161 -6.09 -2.08 -45.93
N ASN A 162 -5.46 -1.96 -47.09
CA ASN A 162 -5.88 -2.57 -48.35
C ASN A 162 -4.87 -3.62 -48.86
N GLY A 163 -3.95 -4.07 -48.01
CA GLY A 163 -2.89 -5.03 -48.35
C GLY A 163 -1.77 -4.47 -49.23
N THR A 164 -1.71 -3.15 -49.48
CA THR A 164 -0.62 -2.53 -50.26
C THR A 164 0.57 -2.21 -49.36
N TYR A 165 1.78 -2.55 -49.78
CA TYR A 165 2.99 -2.25 -49.02
C TYR A 165 3.20 -0.74 -48.85
N ILE A 166 3.64 -0.28 -47.68
CA ILE A 166 3.75 1.14 -47.35
C ILE A 166 4.81 1.82 -48.22
N PHE A 167 6.00 1.22 -48.31
CA PHE A 167 7.08 1.75 -49.12
C PHE A 167 6.84 1.42 -50.60
N LYS A 168 7.01 2.41 -51.46
CA LYS A 168 6.94 2.22 -52.92
C LYS A 168 8.31 1.86 -53.48
N ASP A 169 9.28 2.73 -53.23
CA ASP A 169 10.67 2.59 -53.66
C ASP A 169 11.58 3.51 -52.83
N PHE A 170 12.89 3.38 -53.08
CA PHE A 170 13.93 4.13 -52.39
C PHE A 170 14.92 4.73 -53.38
N GLU A 171 15.28 6.00 -53.21
CA GLU A 171 16.20 6.74 -54.09
C GLU A 171 17.46 7.15 -53.33
N VAL A 172 18.61 7.12 -54.02
CA VAL A 172 19.86 7.71 -53.56
C VAL A 172 20.11 8.95 -54.40
N LEU A 173 19.92 10.13 -53.82
CA LEU A 173 20.10 11.41 -54.52
C LEU A 173 21.56 11.85 -54.54
N SER A 174 22.33 11.46 -53.52
CA SER A 174 23.79 11.58 -53.43
C SER A 174 24.31 10.66 -52.32
N THR A 175 25.63 10.59 -52.13
CA THR A 175 26.29 9.70 -51.14
C THR A 175 25.65 9.71 -49.76
N TYR A 176 25.15 10.86 -49.29
CA TYR A 176 24.55 11.01 -47.96
C TYR A 176 23.10 11.52 -48.00
N ASN A 177 22.40 11.36 -49.12
CA ASN A 177 20.98 11.72 -49.23
C ASN A 177 20.16 10.52 -49.70
N PHE A 178 19.36 9.99 -48.78
CA PHE A 178 18.46 8.86 -48.99
C PHE A 178 17.02 9.33 -48.99
N THR A 179 16.20 8.87 -49.93
CA THR A 179 14.79 9.26 -50.05
C THR A 179 13.90 8.03 -50.04
N ILE A 180 12.82 8.10 -49.27
CA ILE A 180 11.76 7.11 -49.23
C ILE A 180 10.55 7.67 -49.98
N ASN A 181 10.04 6.91 -50.93
CA ASN A 181 8.75 7.15 -51.58
C ASN A 181 7.72 6.15 -51.04
N LEU A 182 6.52 6.63 -50.70
CA LEU A 182 5.42 5.82 -50.18
C LEU A 182 4.34 5.60 -51.24
N ASN A 183 3.59 4.50 -51.13
CA ASN A 183 2.44 4.22 -52.01
C ASN A 183 1.23 5.13 -51.68
N ALA A 184 1.07 5.51 -50.41
CA ALA A 184 0.06 6.45 -49.94
C ALA A 184 0.59 7.21 -48.70
N PRO A 185 -0.07 8.30 -48.26
CA PRO A 185 0.32 8.98 -47.02
C PRO A 185 0.28 8.00 -45.84
N PHE A 186 1.35 7.99 -45.03
CA PHE A 186 1.45 7.17 -43.82
C PHE A 186 1.94 8.03 -42.67
N ALA A 187 1.00 8.45 -41.82
CA ALA A 187 1.28 9.44 -40.78
C ALA A 187 2.20 8.91 -39.67
N ALA A 188 2.23 7.59 -39.44
CA ALA A 188 3.10 6.94 -38.46
C ALA A 188 4.50 6.58 -38.99
N LEU A 189 4.92 7.09 -40.16
CA LEU A 189 6.17 6.67 -40.80
C LEU A 189 7.40 6.80 -39.88
N LEU A 190 7.57 7.95 -39.22
CA LEU A 190 8.76 8.17 -38.39
C LEU A 190 8.76 7.28 -37.14
N ASP A 191 7.58 6.97 -36.59
CA ASP A 191 7.44 6.02 -35.50
C ASP A 191 7.81 4.60 -35.96
N LEU A 192 7.30 4.18 -37.13
CA LEU A 192 7.66 2.90 -37.74
C LEU A 192 9.16 2.78 -37.97
N LEU A 193 9.84 3.85 -38.39
CA LEU A 193 11.31 3.90 -38.56
C LEU A 193 12.11 3.74 -37.25
N CYS A 194 11.46 3.79 -36.08
CA CYS A 194 12.08 3.48 -34.79
C CYS A 194 11.98 1.99 -34.43
N PHE A 195 11.26 1.18 -35.22
CA PHE A 195 11.11 -0.25 -34.97
C PHE A 195 12.38 -1.05 -35.31
N GLY A 196 12.67 -2.07 -34.51
CA GLY A 196 13.93 -2.84 -34.56
C GLY A 196 14.19 -3.56 -35.89
N ALA A 197 13.15 -3.89 -36.64
CA ALA A 197 13.31 -4.49 -37.97
C ALA A 197 13.87 -3.52 -39.03
N ILE A 198 13.95 -2.21 -38.75
CA ILE A 198 14.40 -1.15 -39.69
C ILE A 198 15.75 -0.55 -39.29
N VAL A 199 16.54 -1.32 -38.55
CA VAL A 199 17.94 -0.99 -38.25
C VAL A 199 18.84 -1.16 -39.48
N ILE A 200 19.98 -0.48 -39.47
CA ILE A 200 20.95 -0.53 -40.56
C ILE A 200 22.07 -1.50 -40.22
N LEU A 201 22.15 -2.60 -40.97
CA LEU A 201 23.15 -3.67 -40.83
C LEU A 201 24.27 -3.51 -41.86
N SER A 202 25.46 -4.04 -41.54
CA SER A 202 26.58 -4.09 -42.48
C SER A 202 26.30 -5.11 -43.60
N PRO A 203 26.36 -4.72 -44.89
CA PRO A 203 26.22 -5.67 -45.99
C PRO A 203 27.37 -6.69 -46.10
N ASN A 204 28.50 -6.45 -45.43
CA ASN A 204 29.66 -7.35 -45.47
C ASN A 204 29.48 -8.59 -44.58
N SER A 205 28.74 -8.45 -43.48
CA SER A 205 28.48 -9.53 -42.53
C SER A 205 27.06 -10.10 -42.63
N THR A 206 26.15 -9.40 -43.32
CA THR A 206 24.72 -9.75 -43.33
C THR A 206 24.26 -10.21 -44.71
N PRO A 207 23.68 -11.41 -44.83
CA PRO A 207 23.15 -11.89 -46.10
C PRO A 207 21.90 -11.10 -46.55
N LYS A 208 21.82 -10.80 -47.84
CA LYS A 208 20.66 -10.09 -48.43
C LYS A 208 19.38 -10.92 -48.43
N PHE A 209 19.49 -12.22 -48.68
CA PHE A 209 18.36 -13.15 -48.90
C PHE A 209 18.33 -14.29 -47.88
N GLY A 210 18.94 -14.08 -46.70
CA GLY A 210 18.97 -15.05 -45.61
C GLY A 210 19.03 -14.34 -44.27
N TYR A 211 18.71 -15.06 -43.21
CA TYR A 211 18.80 -14.58 -41.83
C TYR A 211 20.20 -14.80 -41.26
N LEU A 212 20.62 -13.94 -40.34
CA LEU A 212 21.79 -14.19 -39.49
C LEU A 212 21.52 -15.41 -38.58
N ASN A 213 22.50 -16.31 -38.52
CA ASN A 213 22.47 -17.44 -37.61
C ASN A 213 22.95 -17.03 -36.22
N LEU A 214 22.14 -17.32 -35.20
CA LEU A 214 22.43 -16.99 -33.80
C LEU A 214 23.80 -17.49 -33.30
N TYR A 215 24.28 -18.63 -33.82
CA TYR A 215 25.45 -19.34 -33.29
C TYR A 215 26.72 -19.14 -34.10
N SER A 216 26.60 -18.94 -35.41
CA SER A 216 27.76 -18.86 -36.30
C SER A 216 28.10 -17.45 -36.75
N ASP A 217 27.13 -16.53 -36.69
CA ASP A 217 27.29 -15.20 -37.22
C ASP A 217 27.49 -14.17 -36.11
N LYS A 218 28.02 -13.00 -36.46
CA LYS A 218 28.15 -11.86 -35.55
C LYS A 218 27.26 -10.74 -36.02
N LEU A 219 26.56 -10.12 -35.08
CA LEU A 219 25.83 -8.89 -35.36
C LEU A 219 26.83 -7.74 -35.52
N VAL A 220 26.80 -7.08 -36.68
CA VAL A 220 27.66 -5.93 -36.98
C VAL A 220 26.77 -4.74 -37.30
N GLY A 221 26.89 -3.71 -36.46
CA GLY A 221 26.11 -2.49 -36.60
C GLY A 221 26.99 -1.26 -36.53
N THR A 222 26.36 -0.14 -36.20
CA THR A 222 26.97 1.19 -36.06
C THR A 222 26.86 1.73 -34.64
N GLY A 223 26.26 0.96 -33.73
CA GLY A 223 25.97 1.33 -32.35
C GLY A 223 27.20 1.41 -31.44
N PRO A 224 26.98 1.82 -30.18
CA PRO A 224 28.06 2.14 -29.24
C PRO A 224 28.83 0.93 -28.71
N PHE A 225 28.27 -0.28 -28.80
CA PHE A 225 28.91 -1.51 -28.34
C PHE A 225 29.07 -2.51 -29.48
N VAL A 226 30.19 -3.22 -29.48
CA VAL A 226 30.46 -4.33 -30.41
C VAL A 226 30.04 -5.64 -29.76
N TYR A 227 29.33 -6.49 -30.50
CA TYR A 227 28.97 -7.84 -30.06
C TYR A 227 30.16 -8.80 -30.20
N ASP A 228 30.64 -9.32 -29.07
CA ASP A 228 31.84 -10.17 -29.05
C ASP A 228 31.50 -11.65 -29.20
N ASP A 229 30.72 -12.17 -28.25
CA ASP A 229 30.47 -13.59 -28.08
C ASP A 229 29.15 -13.83 -27.35
N TYR A 230 28.57 -15.00 -27.58
CA TYR A 230 27.38 -15.48 -26.89
C TYR A 230 27.51 -16.96 -26.56
N ASN A 231 27.52 -17.23 -25.26
CA ASN A 231 27.39 -18.58 -24.72
C ASN A 231 25.97 -18.74 -24.18
N LEU A 232 25.15 -19.54 -24.88
CA LEU A 232 23.73 -19.81 -24.62
C LEU A 232 23.33 -19.98 -23.15
N VAL A 233 24.22 -20.58 -22.36
CA VAL A 233 23.92 -21.01 -20.98
C VAL A 233 24.44 -20.01 -19.95
N ASP A 234 25.31 -19.09 -20.35
CA ASP A 234 26.18 -18.38 -19.42
C ASP A 234 26.10 -16.87 -19.61
N GLU A 235 26.46 -16.37 -20.80
CA GLU A 235 26.67 -14.93 -20.97
C GLU A 235 26.62 -14.41 -22.42
N VAL A 236 26.26 -13.14 -22.56
CA VAL A 236 26.47 -12.32 -23.77
C VAL A 236 27.51 -11.25 -23.47
N ARG A 237 28.52 -11.08 -24.33
CA ARG A 237 29.62 -10.13 -24.12
C ARG A 237 29.65 -9.01 -25.15
N PHE A 238 30.00 -7.83 -24.66
CA PHE A 238 30.20 -6.64 -25.47
C PHE A 238 31.41 -5.83 -25.01
N HIS A 239 31.99 -5.07 -25.92
CA HIS A 239 32.95 -4.01 -25.59
C HIS A 239 32.61 -2.69 -26.29
N ALA A 240 33.10 -1.57 -25.73
CA ALA A 240 32.90 -0.24 -26.28
C ALA A 240 33.48 -0.09 -27.70
N TYR A 241 32.67 0.37 -28.64
CA TYR A 241 33.14 0.76 -29.96
C TYR A 241 33.80 2.15 -29.88
N HIS A 242 35.13 2.16 -29.94
CA HIS A 242 35.93 3.38 -29.74
C HIS A 242 35.72 4.44 -30.83
N ASN A 243 35.32 4.02 -32.03
CA ASN A 243 35.04 4.89 -33.16
C ASN A 243 33.55 5.20 -33.32
N TYR A 244 32.74 4.97 -32.28
CA TYR A 244 31.33 5.30 -32.31
C TYR A 244 31.13 6.80 -32.59
N TRP A 245 30.26 7.10 -33.55
CA TRP A 245 30.04 8.47 -34.05
C TRP A 245 29.48 9.42 -32.98
N GLY A 246 28.82 8.89 -31.96
CA GLY A 246 28.31 9.63 -30.80
C GLY A 246 29.37 9.94 -29.74
N GLY A 247 30.57 9.37 -29.84
CA GLY A 247 31.61 9.36 -28.81
C GLY A 247 31.63 8.04 -28.04
N LYS A 248 32.81 7.59 -27.59
CA LYS A 248 32.96 6.29 -26.93
C LYS A 248 32.08 6.17 -25.66
N ALA A 249 31.42 5.04 -25.47
CA ALA A 249 30.71 4.70 -24.23
C ALA A 249 31.67 4.65 -23.01
N GLU A 250 31.17 5.01 -21.82
CA GLU A 250 31.99 4.96 -20.59
C GLU A 250 32.24 3.51 -20.12
N ILE A 251 31.26 2.63 -20.34
CA ILE A 251 31.38 1.19 -20.07
C ILE A 251 32.31 0.57 -21.10
N GLU A 252 33.50 0.12 -20.66
CA GLU A 252 34.50 -0.49 -21.54
C GLU A 252 34.14 -1.91 -21.97
N GLU A 253 33.72 -2.73 -21.00
CA GLU A 253 33.36 -4.14 -21.14
C GLU A 253 32.04 -4.35 -20.41
N MET A 254 31.09 -4.99 -21.08
CA MET A 254 29.76 -5.32 -20.56
C MET A 254 29.49 -6.81 -20.73
N ILE A 255 29.04 -7.44 -19.65
CA ILE A 255 28.70 -8.86 -19.61
C ILE A 255 27.26 -8.99 -19.16
N TRP A 256 26.42 -9.64 -19.96
CA TRP A 256 25.06 -9.99 -19.56
C TRP A 256 25.06 -11.44 -19.12
N LEU A 257 24.92 -11.69 -17.82
CA LEU A 257 24.90 -13.01 -17.22
C LEU A 257 23.47 -13.56 -17.22
N ILE A 258 23.30 -14.77 -17.74
CA ILE A 258 22.01 -15.43 -17.89
C ILE A 258 21.73 -16.26 -16.64
N GLU A 259 20.68 -15.92 -15.92
CA GLU A 259 20.16 -16.71 -14.79
C GLU A 259 18.66 -16.85 -14.93
N PHE A 260 18.18 -18.05 -15.30
CA PHE A 260 16.76 -18.30 -15.52
C PHE A 260 15.98 -18.35 -14.21
N ASP A 261 16.58 -18.85 -13.12
CA ASP A 261 15.91 -18.94 -11.83
C ASP A 261 15.77 -17.56 -11.18
N GLY A 262 14.53 -17.08 -11.07
CA GLY A 262 14.23 -15.75 -10.55
C GLY A 262 14.78 -15.52 -9.14
N ILE A 263 14.64 -16.50 -8.24
CA ILE A 263 15.09 -16.39 -6.85
C ILE A 263 16.62 -16.27 -6.78
N THR A 264 17.34 -17.11 -7.53
CA THR A 264 18.80 -17.07 -7.61
C THR A 264 19.27 -15.73 -8.18
N ARG A 265 18.63 -15.24 -9.24
CA ARG A 265 18.92 -13.93 -9.84
C ARG A 265 18.70 -12.78 -8.86
N MET A 266 17.57 -12.74 -8.14
CA MET A 266 17.31 -11.66 -7.17
C MET A 266 18.30 -11.69 -6.00
N ASN A 267 18.66 -12.86 -5.50
CA ASN A 267 19.67 -13.00 -4.45
C ASN A 267 21.07 -12.61 -4.93
N ALA A 268 21.42 -12.93 -6.18
CA ALA A 268 22.68 -12.50 -6.78
C ALA A 268 22.75 -10.96 -6.91
N ALA A 269 21.63 -10.31 -7.25
CA ALA A 269 21.51 -8.85 -7.25
C ALA A 269 21.72 -8.25 -5.85
N LEU A 270 21.06 -8.79 -4.81
CA LEU A 270 21.26 -8.37 -3.41
C LEU A 270 22.72 -8.52 -2.95
N ASN A 271 23.41 -9.55 -3.43
CA ASN A 271 24.83 -9.76 -3.14
C ASN A 271 25.77 -8.85 -3.94
N GLY A 272 25.25 -7.95 -4.77
CA GLY A 272 26.04 -7.04 -5.62
C GLY A 272 26.76 -7.73 -6.79
N THR A 273 26.26 -8.90 -7.23
CA THR A 273 26.80 -9.60 -8.40
C THR A 273 26.54 -8.83 -9.69
N TYR A 274 25.37 -8.19 -9.78
CA TYR A 274 24.93 -7.45 -10.94
C TYR A 274 24.95 -5.94 -10.64
N ASP A 275 25.42 -5.16 -11.60
CA ASP A 275 25.29 -3.71 -11.60
C ASP A 275 23.87 -3.30 -12.04
N TYR A 276 23.21 -4.07 -12.91
CA TYR A 276 21.80 -3.93 -13.32
C TYR A 276 21.13 -5.30 -13.40
N VAL A 277 19.86 -5.45 -13.02
CA VAL A 277 19.14 -6.74 -13.08
C VAL A 277 17.78 -6.61 -13.76
N THR A 278 17.40 -7.60 -14.57
CA THR A 278 16.09 -7.68 -15.26
C THR A 278 15.21 -8.81 -14.71
N GLY A 279 13.94 -8.83 -15.11
CA GLY A 279 12.98 -9.86 -14.68
C GLY A 279 12.75 -9.81 -13.17
N ILE A 280 12.43 -8.64 -12.65
CA ILE A 280 12.27 -8.38 -11.22
C ILE A 280 11.07 -9.13 -10.68
N MET A 281 11.26 -9.87 -9.59
CA MET A 281 10.17 -10.50 -8.87
C MET A 281 9.54 -9.50 -7.90
N GLU A 282 8.21 -9.36 -7.94
CA GLU A 282 7.48 -8.36 -7.17
C GLU A 282 7.73 -8.47 -5.65
N ASN A 283 7.81 -9.69 -5.12
CA ASN A 283 8.08 -9.95 -3.72
C ASN A 283 9.50 -9.55 -3.25
N TYR A 284 10.40 -9.19 -4.16
CA TYR A 284 11.73 -8.65 -3.83
C TYR A 284 11.80 -7.12 -3.90
N ILE A 285 10.77 -6.43 -4.42
CA ILE A 285 10.81 -4.97 -4.60
C ILE A 285 11.05 -4.24 -3.28
N ASP A 286 10.30 -4.59 -2.23
CA ASP A 286 10.46 -3.95 -0.91
C ASP A 286 11.81 -4.29 -0.26
N ILE A 287 12.36 -5.47 -0.55
CA ILE A 287 13.69 -5.88 -0.09
C ILE A 287 14.75 -5.02 -0.79
N PHE A 288 14.66 -4.84 -2.10
CA PHE A 288 15.57 -3.97 -2.85
C PHE A 288 15.46 -2.51 -2.42
N LYS A 289 14.25 -1.98 -2.20
CA LYS A 289 14.04 -0.61 -1.72
C LYS A 289 14.63 -0.35 -0.33
N ALA A 290 14.75 -1.40 0.49
CA ALA A 290 15.34 -1.30 1.83
C ALA A 290 16.89 -1.35 1.80
N ASP A 291 17.50 -1.79 0.71
CA ASP A 291 18.96 -1.86 0.57
C ASP A 291 19.52 -0.52 0.04
N PRO A 292 20.40 0.17 0.81
CA PRO A 292 20.93 1.46 0.40
C PRO A 292 21.89 1.40 -0.81
N ASP A 293 22.37 0.21 -1.19
CA ASP A 293 23.25 0.02 -2.35
C ASP A 293 22.49 -0.26 -3.66
N ILE A 294 21.14 -0.35 -3.60
CA ILE A 294 20.28 -0.69 -4.73
C ILE A 294 19.28 0.44 -4.95
N HIS A 295 19.18 0.90 -6.20
CA HIS A 295 18.13 1.80 -6.65
C HIS A 295 17.02 0.98 -7.30
N VAL A 296 15.78 1.32 -6.97
CA VAL A 296 14.57 0.78 -7.58
C VAL A 296 13.77 1.95 -8.15
N GLU A 297 13.65 1.98 -9.48
CA GLU A 297 12.79 2.94 -10.17
C GLU A 297 11.47 2.28 -10.55
N ASP A 298 10.37 2.92 -10.17
CA ASP A 298 9.03 2.62 -10.70
C ASP A 298 8.81 3.40 -12.00
N VAL A 299 8.89 2.70 -13.13
CA VAL A 299 8.80 3.30 -14.47
C VAL A 299 7.34 3.55 -14.89
N GLY A 300 6.39 2.91 -14.21
CA GLY A 300 4.96 2.99 -14.51
C GLY A 300 4.38 1.72 -15.13
N GLU A 301 3.11 1.80 -15.54
CA GLU A 301 2.32 0.66 -16.02
C GLU A 301 2.84 0.07 -17.35
N GLY A 302 2.80 -1.25 -17.48
CA GLY A 302 3.19 -1.93 -18.70
C GLY A 302 2.37 -1.51 -19.92
N ILE A 303 3.05 -1.37 -21.06
CA ILE A 303 2.43 -1.01 -22.34
C ILE A 303 2.07 -2.23 -23.21
N GLN A 304 2.30 -3.44 -22.71
CA GLN A 304 1.79 -4.68 -23.28
C GLN A 304 0.50 -5.08 -22.54
N TYR A 305 -0.53 -5.50 -23.27
CA TYR A 305 -1.74 -6.07 -22.66
C TYR A 305 -2.04 -7.46 -23.17
N THR A 306 -2.72 -8.22 -22.32
CA THR A 306 -3.31 -9.51 -22.63
C THR A 306 -4.79 -9.34 -22.92
N TYR A 307 -5.31 -10.03 -23.94
CA TYR A 307 -6.69 -9.96 -24.37
C TYR A 307 -7.22 -11.31 -24.86
N LEU A 308 -8.55 -11.44 -24.85
CA LEU A 308 -9.26 -12.51 -25.54
C LEU A 308 -9.70 -12.00 -26.91
N GLU A 309 -9.15 -12.58 -27.96
CA GLU A 309 -9.57 -12.35 -29.34
C GLU A 309 -10.66 -13.35 -29.72
N ILE A 310 -11.77 -12.86 -30.27
CA ILE A 310 -12.93 -13.68 -30.62
C ILE A 310 -13.11 -13.68 -32.14
N TYR A 311 -13.01 -14.87 -32.72
CA TYR A 311 -13.24 -15.07 -34.15
C TYR A 311 -14.65 -14.66 -34.53
N SER A 312 -14.75 -13.67 -35.41
CA SER A 312 -15.99 -13.07 -35.87
C SER A 312 -16.22 -13.27 -37.36
N GLY A 313 -15.22 -13.74 -38.10
CA GLY A 313 -15.30 -13.91 -39.55
C GLY A 313 -16.52 -14.74 -40.00
N ALA A 314 -17.04 -14.40 -41.18
CA ALA A 314 -18.15 -15.11 -41.79
C ALA A 314 -17.63 -16.33 -42.56
N HIS A 315 -17.07 -17.31 -41.86
CA HIS A 315 -16.77 -18.64 -42.42
C HIS A 315 -17.46 -19.73 -41.59
N ASP A 316 -17.90 -20.80 -42.25
CA ASP A 316 -18.37 -22.02 -41.61
C ASP A 316 -17.17 -22.82 -41.04
N THR A 317 -17.47 -23.84 -40.25
CA THR A 317 -16.51 -24.76 -39.60
C THR A 317 -15.55 -25.47 -40.56
N ASP A 318 -15.87 -25.55 -41.85
CA ASP A 318 -15.01 -26.10 -42.91
C ASP A 318 -14.23 -25.03 -43.71
N GLY A 319 -14.31 -23.76 -43.30
CA GLY A 319 -13.69 -22.63 -43.98
C GLY A 319 -14.53 -22.03 -45.11
N THR A 320 -15.77 -22.46 -45.32
CA THR A 320 -16.64 -21.90 -46.37
C THR A 320 -17.14 -20.49 -46.03
N PRO A 321 -16.97 -19.45 -46.87
CA PRO A 321 -17.48 -18.11 -46.58
C PRO A 321 -19.03 -18.05 -46.49
N LEU A 322 -19.55 -17.49 -45.39
CA LEU A 322 -20.98 -17.35 -45.07
C LEU A 322 -21.60 -16.01 -45.55
N GLY A 323 -20.83 -15.08 -46.11
CA GLY A 323 -21.31 -13.80 -46.65
C GLY A 323 -20.96 -12.56 -45.78
N GLY A 324 -21.75 -11.48 -45.86
CA GLY A 324 -21.49 -10.18 -45.21
C GLY A 324 -21.53 -10.14 -43.66
N PRO A 325 -21.37 -8.95 -43.05
CA PRO A 325 -21.21 -8.77 -41.58
C PRO A 325 -22.35 -9.32 -40.71
N GLN A 326 -23.50 -9.63 -41.29
CA GLN A 326 -24.65 -10.23 -40.60
C GLN A 326 -24.48 -11.73 -40.32
N PHE A 327 -23.47 -12.40 -40.90
CA PHE A 327 -23.22 -13.84 -40.76
C PHE A 327 -22.00 -14.15 -39.88
N GLN A 328 -21.67 -13.29 -38.92
CA GLN A 328 -20.59 -13.53 -37.96
C GLN A 328 -20.85 -14.78 -37.12
N LYS A 329 -19.88 -15.71 -37.07
CA LYS A 329 -19.94 -16.92 -36.23
C LYS A 329 -20.20 -16.57 -34.76
N ASN A 330 -19.40 -15.66 -34.23
CA ASN A 330 -19.57 -15.06 -32.90
C ASN A 330 -19.95 -13.58 -33.06
N ASN A 331 -21.25 -13.30 -33.14
CA ASN A 331 -21.76 -11.95 -33.36
C ASN A 331 -21.54 -10.99 -32.16
N ALA A 332 -21.68 -9.69 -32.41
CA ALA A 332 -21.40 -8.64 -31.41
C ALA A 332 -22.19 -8.77 -30.10
N SER A 333 -23.45 -9.24 -30.14
CA SER A 333 -24.24 -9.48 -28.94
C SER A 333 -23.64 -10.61 -28.09
N PHE A 334 -23.24 -11.71 -28.73
CA PHE A 334 -22.58 -12.83 -28.06
C PHE A 334 -21.24 -12.41 -27.45
N ARG A 335 -20.41 -11.68 -28.19
CA ARG A 335 -19.13 -11.18 -27.68
C ARG A 335 -19.29 -10.24 -26.47
N ARG A 336 -20.28 -9.35 -26.50
CA ARG A 336 -20.60 -8.49 -25.35
C ARG A 336 -21.10 -9.30 -24.15
N ALA A 337 -21.87 -10.37 -24.36
CA ALA A 337 -22.27 -11.27 -23.27
C ALA A 337 -21.06 -11.96 -22.63
N LEU A 338 -20.11 -12.45 -23.45
CA LEU A 338 -18.86 -13.03 -22.95
C LEU A 338 -18.06 -12.00 -22.13
N ALA A 339 -17.89 -10.77 -22.63
CA ALA A 339 -17.18 -9.71 -21.92
C ALA A 339 -17.76 -9.43 -20.52
N TYR A 340 -19.08 -9.28 -20.40
CA TYR A 340 -19.72 -9.07 -19.09
C TYR A 340 -19.64 -10.27 -18.14
N SER A 341 -19.44 -11.47 -18.67
CA SER A 341 -19.43 -12.69 -17.86
C SER A 341 -18.10 -13.01 -17.20
N ILE A 342 -17.04 -12.22 -17.42
CA ILE A 342 -15.69 -12.51 -16.90
C ILE A 342 -15.50 -11.93 -15.50
N ASN A 343 -14.96 -12.73 -14.58
CA ASN A 343 -14.50 -12.25 -13.27
C ASN A 343 -13.10 -11.64 -13.36
N TYR A 344 -13.02 -10.41 -13.84
CA TYR A 344 -11.75 -9.72 -14.08
C TYR A 344 -10.91 -9.53 -12.82
N THR A 345 -11.51 -9.12 -11.70
CA THR A 345 -10.79 -8.94 -10.42
C THR A 345 -10.11 -10.22 -9.96
N TYR A 346 -10.78 -11.37 -10.08
CA TYR A 346 -10.18 -12.66 -9.74
C TYR A 346 -9.01 -13.03 -10.66
N ILE A 347 -9.09 -12.68 -11.96
CA ILE A 347 -7.94 -12.86 -12.87
C ILE A 347 -6.75 -12.03 -12.37
N TRP A 348 -6.96 -10.76 -12.07
CA TRP A 348 -5.86 -9.84 -11.72
C TRP A 348 -5.24 -10.17 -10.36
N GLU A 349 -6.05 -10.45 -9.35
CA GLU A 349 -5.61 -10.62 -7.95
C GLU A 349 -5.20 -12.06 -7.63
N GLU A 350 -5.87 -13.07 -8.19
CA GLU A 350 -5.71 -14.47 -7.75
C GLU A 350 -5.02 -15.35 -8.78
N ILE A 351 -5.25 -15.11 -10.09
CA ILE A 351 -4.56 -15.87 -11.14
C ILE A 351 -3.21 -15.24 -11.46
N ILE A 352 -3.16 -13.92 -11.68
CA ILE A 352 -1.94 -13.22 -12.07
C ILE A 352 -1.20 -12.61 -10.85
N GLY A 353 -1.94 -12.14 -9.83
CA GLY A 353 -1.39 -11.60 -8.58
C GLY A 353 -0.80 -10.19 -8.68
N SER A 354 -0.22 -9.84 -9.83
CA SER A 354 0.56 -8.61 -10.06
C SER A 354 0.06 -7.82 -11.27
N ALA A 355 -1.24 -7.87 -11.56
CA ALA A 355 -1.83 -7.27 -12.74
C ALA A 355 -2.87 -6.21 -12.42
N VAL A 356 -3.12 -5.35 -13.39
CA VAL A 356 -4.16 -4.31 -13.33
C VAL A 356 -5.09 -4.43 -14.52
N GLU A 357 -6.20 -3.70 -14.46
CA GLU A 357 -7.18 -3.64 -15.53
C GLU A 357 -6.52 -3.31 -16.88
N GLY A 358 -6.77 -4.16 -17.88
CA GLY A 358 -6.29 -3.94 -19.24
C GLY A 358 -6.92 -2.70 -19.87
N PHE A 359 -6.21 -2.11 -20.82
CA PHE A 359 -6.65 -0.91 -21.55
C PHE A 359 -7.37 -1.28 -22.88
N PRO A 360 -8.16 -0.36 -23.48
CA PRO A 360 -8.91 -0.59 -24.70
C PRO A 360 -8.00 -0.42 -25.92
N ALA A 361 -7.25 -1.46 -26.28
CA ALA A 361 -6.22 -1.52 -27.35
C ALA A 361 -5.02 -0.58 -27.22
N VAL A 362 -5.17 0.71 -26.87
CA VAL A 362 -4.03 1.63 -26.71
C VAL A 362 -3.65 1.76 -25.23
N PRO A 363 -2.38 1.54 -24.85
CA PRO A 363 -1.90 1.65 -23.47
C PRO A 363 -2.08 3.03 -22.84
N ARG A 364 -2.31 3.07 -21.52
CA ARG A 364 -2.50 4.34 -20.78
C ARG A 364 -1.31 5.30 -20.90
N GLY A 365 -0.10 4.75 -20.97
CA GLY A 365 1.15 5.50 -21.14
C GLY A 365 1.43 5.95 -22.58
N MET A 366 0.58 5.61 -23.56
CA MET A 366 0.76 5.96 -24.98
C MET A 366 -0.11 7.14 -25.43
N PRO A 367 0.35 7.95 -26.41
CA PRO A 367 -0.47 8.97 -27.03
C PRO A 367 -1.65 8.32 -27.73
N GLY A 368 -2.84 8.93 -27.62
CA GLY A 368 -4.07 8.42 -28.25
C GLY A 368 -4.83 7.41 -27.40
N TYR A 369 -4.40 7.09 -26.17
CA TYR A 369 -5.23 6.37 -25.22
C TYR A 369 -6.58 7.07 -25.00
N ASN A 370 -7.67 6.29 -24.96
CA ASN A 370 -8.99 6.79 -24.65
C ASN A 370 -9.46 6.35 -23.25
N SER A 371 -9.29 7.23 -22.26
CA SER A 371 -9.75 7.00 -20.88
C SER A 371 -11.27 7.02 -20.70
N SER A 372 -12.03 7.45 -21.72
CA SER A 372 -13.50 7.54 -21.63
C SER A 372 -14.19 6.22 -22.00
N VAL A 373 -13.46 5.23 -22.51
CA VAL A 373 -14.02 3.93 -22.86
C VAL A 373 -14.44 3.21 -21.59
N VAL A 374 -15.71 2.88 -21.50
CA VAL A 374 -16.24 2.02 -20.45
C VAL A 374 -16.12 0.57 -20.90
N GLN A 375 -15.29 -0.21 -20.22
CA GLN A 375 -15.14 -1.65 -20.47
C GLN A 375 -16.05 -2.47 -19.56
N ALA A 376 -16.25 -3.75 -19.90
CA ALA A 376 -16.99 -4.68 -19.04
C ALA A 376 -16.27 -4.95 -17.70
N SER A 377 -14.97 -4.70 -17.64
CA SER A 377 -14.10 -4.81 -16.47
C SER A 377 -14.17 -3.62 -15.50
N ASP A 378 -14.90 -2.55 -15.87
CA ASP A 378 -15.01 -1.35 -15.04
C ASP A 378 -15.61 -1.70 -13.67
N SER A 379 -15.02 -1.15 -12.61
CA SER A 379 -15.43 -1.33 -11.21
C SER A 379 -16.93 -1.10 -10.94
N LYS A 380 -17.65 -0.34 -11.76
CA LYS A 380 -19.10 -0.15 -11.64
C LYS A 380 -19.91 -1.42 -11.98
N TYR A 381 -19.31 -2.35 -12.74
CA TYR A 381 -19.90 -3.62 -13.12
C TYR A 381 -19.27 -4.75 -12.32
N ASN A 382 -19.75 -4.97 -11.10
CA ASN A 382 -19.30 -6.14 -10.35
C ASN A 382 -19.69 -7.45 -11.05
N PHE A 383 -18.98 -8.53 -10.73
CA PHE A 383 -19.15 -9.82 -11.39
C PHE A 383 -20.61 -10.34 -11.39
N THR A 384 -21.31 -10.26 -10.26
CA THR A 384 -22.72 -10.70 -10.17
C THR A 384 -23.64 -9.93 -11.10
N TRP A 385 -23.48 -8.61 -11.17
CA TRP A 385 -24.24 -7.76 -12.09
C TRP A 385 -23.86 -8.05 -13.55
N GLY A 386 -22.57 -8.28 -13.82
CA GLY A 386 -22.06 -8.69 -15.13
C GLY A 386 -22.72 -9.98 -15.63
N ILE A 387 -22.78 -11.01 -14.78
CA ILE A 387 -23.48 -12.28 -15.08
C ILE A 387 -24.97 -12.04 -15.36
N TYR A 388 -25.65 -11.24 -14.53
CA TYR A 388 -27.05 -10.89 -14.79
C TYR A 388 -27.22 -10.22 -16.15
N LYS A 389 -26.33 -9.28 -16.51
CA LYS A 389 -26.38 -8.58 -17.79
C LYS A 389 -26.08 -9.51 -18.98
N ALA A 390 -25.09 -10.38 -18.84
CA ALA A 390 -24.76 -11.39 -19.84
C ALA A 390 -25.92 -12.36 -20.07
N ARG A 391 -26.58 -12.84 -19.01
CA ARG A 391 -27.81 -13.67 -19.08
C ARG A 391 -28.95 -12.97 -19.81
N GLN A 392 -29.17 -11.67 -19.58
CA GLN A 392 -30.16 -10.90 -20.33
C GLN A 392 -29.86 -10.92 -21.85
N ILE A 393 -28.58 -10.71 -22.22
CA ILE A 393 -28.17 -10.70 -23.62
C ILE A 393 -28.33 -12.11 -24.21
N MET A 394 -27.88 -13.16 -23.51
CA MET A 394 -28.05 -14.55 -23.93
C MET A 394 -29.53 -14.93 -24.11
N ALA A 395 -30.40 -14.60 -23.16
CA ALA A 395 -31.83 -14.86 -23.26
C ALA A 395 -32.47 -14.14 -24.47
N SER A 396 -31.98 -12.95 -24.84
CA SER A 396 -32.47 -12.25 -26.04
C SER A 396 -32.06 -12.93 -27.35
N MET A 397 -30.92 -13.63 -27.37
CA MET A 397 -30.45 -14.41 -28.53
C MET A 397 -31.07 -15.82 -28.57
N TYR A 398 -31.46 -16.35 -27.40
CA TYR A 398 -32.04 -17.68 -27.21
C TYR A 398 -33.37 -17.60 -26.43
N PRO A 399 -34.43 -16.99 -27.00
CA PRO A 399 -35.67 -16.69 -26.29
C PRO A 399 -36.36 -17.96 -25.80
N ALA A 400 -36.56 -18.01 -24.48
CA ALA A 400 -37.03 -19.17 -23.72
C ALA A 400 -38.46 -19.64 -24.09
N GLU A 401 -39.30 -18.71 -24.59
CA GLU A 401 -40.65 -18.96 -25.11
C GLU A 401 -40.66 -19.92 -26.33
N THR A 402 -39.52 -20.07 -27.02
CA THR A 402 -39.36 -20.94 -28.19
C THR A 402 -38.81 -22.32 -27.82
N ALA A 403 -38.31 -22.49 -26.59
CA ALA A 403 -37.64 -23.70 -26.08
C ALA A 403 -38.31 -24.30 -24.82
N GLY A 404 -39.34 -23.66 -24.25
CA GLY A 404 -40.08 -24.15 -23.09
C GLY A 404 -39.34 -23.99 -21.74
N LEU A 405 -38.44 -23.00 -21.64
CA LEU A 405 -37.62 -22.74 -20.46
C LEU A 405 -38.13 -21.47 -19.75
N ASP A 406 -38.16 -21.45 -18.41
CA ASP A 406 -38.33 -20.22 -17.62
C ASP A 406 -36.95 -19.79 -17.11
N LEU A 407 -36.34 -18.82 -17.78
CA LEU A 407 -34.98 -18.37 -17.46
C LEU A 407 -35.04 -17.32 -16.35
N HIS A 408 -34.92 -17.77 -15.10
CA HIS A 408 -34.66 -16.87 -13.98
C HIS A 408 -33.30 -16.17 -14.17
N LEU A 409 -33.33 -14.91 -14.60
CA LEU A 409 -32.16 -14.14 -15.06
C LEU A 409 -31.07 -13.90 -13.99
N GLY A 410 -31.26 -14.30 -12.72
CA GLY A 410 -30.33 -13.95 -11.64
C GLY A 410 -30.28 -14.85 -10.40
N THR A 411 -30.81 -16.07 -10.39
CA THR A 411 -30.86 -16.87 -9.13
C THR A 411 -30.54 -18.35 -9.24
N ASP A 412 -30.40 -18.93 -10.44
CA ASP A 412 -30.18 -20.37 -10.60
C ASP A 412 -28.98 -20.66 -11.52
N ASP A 413 -27.79 -20.63 -10.94
CA ASP A 413 -26.54 -20.89 -11.66
C ASP A 413 -26.48 -22.33 -12.22
N ALA A 414 -27.06 -23.29 -11.49
CA ALA A 414 -27.12 -24.69 -11.90
C ALA A 414 -28.01 -24.88 -13.14
N LEU A 415 -29.15 -24.17 -13.20
CA LEU A 415 -29.98 -24.14 -14.41
C LEU A 415 -29.15 -23.65 -15.59
N TRP A 416 -28.55 -22.46 -15.49
CA TRP A 416 -27.81 -21.86 -16.61
C TRP A 416 -26.67 -22.76 -17.10
N GLN A 417 -25.87 -23.32 -16.20
CA GLN A 417 -24.79 -24.27 -16.54
C GLN A 417 -25.30 -25.51 -17.27
N SER A 418 -26.53 -25.96 -17.01
CA SER A 418 -27.13 -27.11 -17.69
C SER A 418 -27.63 -26.81 -19.12
N LEU A 419 -27.90 -25.53 -19.45
CA LEU A 419 -28.60 -25.17 -20.70
C LEU A 419 -27.82 -25.46 -21.98
N SER A 420 -26.49 -25.40 -21.92
CA SER A 420 -25.60 -25.72 -23.05
C SER A 420 -26.02 -25.03 -24.36
N LEU A 421 -26.37 -23.74 -24.29
CA LEU A 421 -26.94 -22.95 -25.39
C LEU A 421 -25.97 -22.76 -26.56
N ARG A 422 -24.67 -22.81 -26.29
CA ARG A 422 -23.59 -22.70 -27.27
C ARG A 422 -22.34 -23.40 -26.73
N THR A 423 -21.50 -23.90 -27.62
CA THR A 423 -20.16 -24.40 -27.32
C THR A 423 -19.13 -23.50 -28.00
N VAL A 424 -18.05 -23.15 -27.30
CA VAL A 424 -16.93 -22.37 -27.85
C VAL A 424 -15.60 -23.02 -27.50
N GLU A 425 -14.65 -22.98 -28.43
CA GLU A 425 -13.27 -23.39 -28.17
C GLU A 425 -12.44 -22.24 -27.57
N ILE A 426 -11.70 -22.51 -26.49
CA ILE A 426 -10.71 -21.59 -25.91
C ILE A 426 -9.31 -22.11 -26.25
N ASN A 427 -8.61 -21.36 -27.09
CA ASN A 427 -7.28 -21.68 -27.57
C ASN A 427 -6.21 -20.96 -26.75
N MET A 428 -5.25 -21.73 -26.24
CA MET A 428 -4.02 -21.23 -25.60
C MET A 428 -2.77 -21.85 -26.22
N HIS A 429 -1.62 -21.20 -26.04
CA HIS A 429 -0.33 -21.80 -26.38
C HIS A 429 0.36 -22.41 -25.17
N GLU A 430 1.18 -23.45 -25.39
CA GLU A 430 1.82 -24.28 -24.36
C GLU A 430 2.74 -23.50 -23.41
N GLY A 431 3.32 -22.38 -23.86
CA GLY A 431 4.22 -21.58 -23.03
C GLY A 431 3.52 -20.90 -21.86
N TRP A 432 2.19 -20.90 -21.83
CA TRP A 432 1.36 -20.25 -20.83
C TRP A 432 0.64 -21.24 -19.89
N ILE A 433 1.10 -22.48 -19.80
CA ILE A 433 0.50 -23.53 -18.95
C ILE A 433 0.43 -23.12 -17.46
N THR A 434 1.26 -22.17 -16.99
CA THR A 434 1.12 -21.54 -15.66
C THR A 434 -0.24 -20.86 -15.44
N ASN A 435 -0.98 -20.58 -16.51
CA ASN A 435 -2.33 -20.01 -16.50
C ASN A 435 -3.45 -21.03 -16.76
N GLY A 436 -3.23 -22.35 -16.56
CA GLY A 436 -4.32 -23.35 -16.69
C GLY A 436 -5.57 -23.03 -15.84
N ASN A 437 -5.39 -22.27 -14.75
CA ASN A 437 -6.48 -21.73 -13.93
C ASN A 437 -7.38 -20.75 -14.69
N LEU A 438 -6.90 -20.07 -15.74
CA LEU A 438 -7.68 -19.15 -16.54
C LEU A 438 -8.71 -19.87 -17.39
N ASN A 439 -8.36 -20.96 -18.08
CA ASN A 439 -9.33 -21.74 -18.85
C ASN A 439 -10.41 -22.32 -17.94
N GLN A 440 -10.04 -22.80 -16.75
CA GLN A 440 -11.01 -23.25 -15.75
C GLN A 440 -11.93 -22.12 -15.30
N LEU A 441 -11.39 -20.92 -15.06
CA LEU A 441 -12.21 -19.76 -14.71
C LEU A 441 -13.15 -19.37 -15.86
N LEU A 442 -12.67 -19.35 -17.10
CA LEU A 442 -13.48 -19.05 -18.26
C LEU A 442 -14.58 -20.11 -18.47
N ASP A 443 -14.30 -21.39 -18.27
CA ASP A 443 -15.29 -22.47 -18.30
C ASP A 443 -16.39 -22.26 -17.26
N ILE A 444 -16.02 -21.95 -16.02
CA ILE A 444 -16.97 -21.64 -14.95
C ILE A 444 -17.82 -20.40 -15.31
N ASN A 445 -17.17 -19.31 -15.69
CA ASN A 445 -17.82 -18.03 -15.99
C ASN A 445 -18.76 -18.10 -17.21
N PHE A 446 -18.32 -18.74 -18.29
CA PHE A 446 -19.14 -18.94 -19.48
C PHE A 446 -20.26 -19.96 -19.23
N GLY A 447 -20.01 -20.97 -18.40
CA GLY A 447 -21.04 -21.89 -17.93
C GLY A 447 -22.19 -21.19 -17.21
N LEU A 448 -21.90 -20.15 -16.40
CA LEU A 448 -22.93 -19.35 -15.72
C LEU A 448 -23.89 -18.62 -16.68
N ILE A 449 -23.55 -18.50 -17.96
CA ILE A 449 -24.42 -17.90 -18.98
C ILE A 449 -24.89 -18.93 -20.02
N GLY A 450 -24.70 -20.23 -19.74
CA GLY A 450 -25.12 -21.34 -20.57
C GLY A 450 -24.21 -21.63 -21.76
N VAL A 451 -22.93 -21.24 -21.69
CA VAL A 451 -21.93 -21.51 -22.73
C VAL A 451 -20.98 -22.61 -22.23
N GLN A 452 -20.85 -23.69 -22.99
CA GLN A 452 -19.85 -24.74 -22.73
C GLN A 452 -18.52 -24.40 -23.40
N THR A 453 -17.41 -24.75 -22.78
CA THR A 453 -16.07 -24.52 -23.34
C THR A 453 -15.35 -25.81 -23.71
N ILE A 454 -14.51 -25.75 -24.74
CA ILE A 454 -13.56 -26.80 -25.12
C ILE A 454 -12.17 -26.19 -25.04
N GLU A 455 -11.28 -26.78 -24.25
CA GLU A 455 -9.89 -26.35 -24.16
C GLU A 455 -9.05 -26.97 -25.28
N THR A 456 -8.30 -26.12 -25.98
CA THR A 456 -7.29 -26.53 -26.96
C THR A 456 -5.96 -25.84 -26.68
N ILE A 457 -4.92 -26.63 -26.41
CA ILE A 457 -3.55 -26.14 -26.21
C ILE A 457 -2.72 -26.48 -27.45
N ARG A 458 -2.05 -25.47 -28.02
CA ARG A 458 -1.20 -25.59 -29.22
C ARG A 458 0.24 -25.21 -28.91
N THR A 459 1.21 -25.71 -29.66
CA THR A 459 2.56 -25.13 -29.65
C THR A 459 2.50 -23.70 -30.20
N TRP A 460 3.43 -22.81 -29.84
CA TRP A 460 3.43 -21.42 -30.33
C TRP A 460 3.37 -21.34 -31.86
N SER A 461 4.15 -22.19 -32.54
CA SER A 461 4.16 -22.27 -34.01
C SER A 461 2.79 -22.62 -34.58
N ASN A 462 2.15 -23.68 -34.08
CA ASN A 462 0.83 -24.10 -34.55
C ASN A 462 -0.27 -23.09 -34.17
N TYR A 463 -0.15 -22.45 -33.02
CA TYR A 463 -1.09 -21.43 -32.55
C TYR A 463 -1.13 -20.24 -33.52
N VAL A 464 0.03 -19.69 -33.84
CA VAL A 464 0.15 -18.57 -34.78
C VAL A 464 -0.28 -18.99 -36.19
N ASP A 465 0.18 -20.16 -36.66
CA ASP A 465 -0.15 -20.65 -38.00
C ASP A 465 -1.65 -20.82 -38.18
N THR A 466 -2.34 -21.48 -37.23
CA THR A 466 -3.78 -21.60 -37.26
C THR A 466 -4.46 -20.23 -37.22
N GLY A 467 -4.04 -19.30 -36.36
CA GLY A 467 -4.66 -17.96 -36.29
C GLY A 467 -4.50 -17.15 -37.59
N LYS A 468 -3.40 -17.33 -38.30
CA LYS A 468 -3.15 -16.65 -39.58
C LYS A 468 -3.87 -17.32 -40.75
N ASN A 469 -3.67 -18.62 -40.89
CA ASN A 469 -4.00 -19.36 -42.11
C ASN A 469 -5.34 -20.08 -42.05
N SER A 470 -5.80 -20.45 -40.85
CA SER A 470 -7.08 -21.11 -40.60
C SER A 470 -7.83 -20.56 -39.37
N PRO A 471 -8.00 -19.23 -39.20
CA PRO A 471 -8.53 -18.65 -37.96
C PRO A 471 -9.93 -19.10 -37.60
N TRP A 472 -10.72 -19.59 -38.56
CA TRP A 472 -12.06 -20.14 -38.32
C TRP A 472 -12.06 -21.41 -37.44
N GLU A 473 -10.90 -22.07 -37.33
CA GLU A 473 -10.69 -23.19 -36.41
C GLU A 473 -10.67 -22.73 -34.95
N MET A 474 -10.41 -21.45 -34.66
CA MET A 474 -10.36 -20.89 -33.31
C MET A 474 -11.62 -20.08 -33.02
N ASP A 475 -12.31 -20.34 -31.90
CA ASP A 475 -13.40 -19.44 -31.46
C ASP A 475 -12.88 -18.28 -30.63
N ILE A 476 -12.09 -18.60 -29.60
CA ILE A 476 -11.48 -17.64 -28.69
C ILE A 476 -9.99 -17.94 -28.60
N SER A 477 -9.18 -16.89 -28.73
CA SER A 477 -7.72 -16.95 -28.70
C SER A 477 -7.19 -16.00 -27.64
N LEU A 478 -6.46 -16.52 -26.66
CA LEU A 478 -5.75 -15.72 -25.67
C LEU A 478 -4.39 -15.25 -26.20
N MET A 479 -4.19 -13.93 -26.26
CA MET A 479 -3.01 -13.31 -26.86
C MET A 479 -2.52 -12.12 -26.01
N SER A 480 -1.26 -11.73 -26.19
CA SER A 480 -0.77 -10.42 -25.75
C SER A 480 -0.20 -9.63 -26.91
N TRP A 481 -0.31 -8.31 -26.83
CA TRP A 481 0.31 -7.39 -27.77
C TRP A 481 0.86 -6.17 -27.05
N GLY A 482 2.04 -5.72 -27.45
CA GLY A 482 2.67 -4.49 -26.98
C GLY A 482 3.11 -3.66 -28.18
N PRO A 483 3.35 -2.36 -28.00
CA PRO A 483 3.67 -1.48 -29.10
C PRO A 483 5.06 -1.79 -29.65
N ASP A 484 5.12 -2.07 -30.95
CA ASP A 484 6.36 -2.13 -31.73
C ASP A 484 7.01 -0.74 -31.86
N TYR A 485 6.18 0.30 -31.89
CA TYR A 485 6.54 1.71 -31.92
C TYR A 485 5.45 2.58 -31.29
N PHE A 486 5.80 3.80 -30.91
CA PHE A 486 5.00 4.69 -30.06
C PHE A 486 3.87 5.44 -30.78
N ASN A 487 3.10 4.72 -31.61
CA ASN A 487 1.93 5.24 -32.33
C ASN A 487 0.74 4.27 -32.21
N PRO A 488 -0.51 4.75 -31.98
CA PRO A 488 -1.69 3.88 -31.91
C PRO A 488 -1.88 2.95 -33.10
N PHE A 489 -1.38 3.31 -34.30
CA PHE A 489 -1.41 2.43 -35.46
C PHE A 489 -0.89 1.03 -35.11
N GLY A 490 0.28 0.92 -34.45
CA GLY A 490 0.90 -0.36 -34.11
C GLY A 490 0.13 -1.19 -33.08
N MET A 491 -0.85 -0.60 -32.38
CA MET A 491 -1.71 -1.29 -31.41
C MET A 491 -3.09 -1.64 -31.99
N ILE A 492 -3.52 -0.94 -33.05
CA ILE A 492 -4.88 -1.06 -33.57
C ILE A 492 -4.88 -1.75 -34.94
N ASP A 493 -4.11 -1.25 -35.90
CA ASP A 493 -4.24 -1.72 -37.28
C ASP A 493 -3.85 -3.21 -37.41
N PRO A 494 -2.70 -3.69 -36.89
CA PRO A 494 -2.33 -5.10 -37.00
C PRO A 494 -3.36 -6.06 -36.40
N LEU A 495 -4.12 -5.62 -35.39
CA LEU A 495 -5.01 -6.46 -34.61
C LEU A 495 -6.47 -6.43 -35.11
N PHE A 496 -6.93 -5.31 -35.66
CA PHE A 496 -8.35 -5.08 -35.97
C PHE A 496 -8.66 -4.90 -37.46
N ASN A 497 -7.65 -4.65 -38.28
CA ASN A 497 -7.80 -4.48 -39.72
C ASN A 497 -7.93 -5.82 -40.42
N ILE A 498 -9.01 -6.05 -41.17
CA ILE A 498 -9.30 -7.32 -41.86
C ILE A 498 -8.21 -7.81 -42.83
N GLU A 499 -7.48 -6.88 -43.45
CA GLU A 499 -6.38 -7.21 -44.38
C GLU A 499 -5.09 -7.62 -43.65
N SER A 500 -5.00 -7.39 -42.34
CA SER A 500 -3.87 -7.85 -41.54
C SER A 500 -3.90 -9.37 -41.39
N ALA A 501 -2.75 -10.02 -41.62
CA ALA A 501 -2.61 -11.44 -41.30
C ALA A 501 -2.70 -11.71 -39.78
N ASN A 502 -2.46 -10.71 -38.94
CA ASN A 502 -2.47 -10.83 -37.48
C ASN A 502 -3.86 -10.61 -36.85
N THR A 503 -4.90 -10.31 -37.64
CA THR A 503 -6.27 -10.14 -37.14
C THR A 503 -7.00 -11.48 -37.04
N PHE A 504 -6.79 -12.24 -35.96
CA PHE A 504 -7.40 -13.57 -35.85
C PHE A 504 -8.93 -13.49 -35.77
N SER A 505 -9.46 -12.36 -35.26
CA SER A 505 -10.88 -12.07 -35.20
C SER A 505 -11.56 -11.91 -36.57
N ARG A 506 -10.82 -11.59 -37.64
CA ARG A 506 -11.34 -11.41 -39.02
C ARG A 506 -12.57 -10.50 -39.09
N ILE A 507 -12.45 -9.32 -38.48
CA ILE A 507 -13.54 -8.36 -38.31
C ILE A 507 -13.92 -7.75 -39.66
N ASN A 508 -15.08 -8.15 -40.18
CA ASN A 508 -15.58 -7.60 -41.44
C ASN A 508 -16.57 -6.46 -41.19
N ASP A 509 -16.05 -5.26 -40.97
CA ASP A 509 -16.84 -4.02 -40.90
C ASP A 509 -16.35 -2.99 -41.92
N THR A 510 -16.72 -3.23 -43.17
CA THR A 510 -16.41 -2.37 -44.32
C THR A 510 -17.55 -1.40 -44.65
N SER A 511 -18.47 -1.16 -43.70
CA SER A 511 -19.58 -0.25 -43.89
C SER A 511 -19.09 1.21 -43.92
N LEU A 512 -19.84 2.11 -44.57
CA LEU A 512 -19.48 3.53 -44.60
C LEU A 512 -19.46 4.10 -43.18
N GLY A 513 -18.30 4.57 -42.72
CA GLY A 513 -18.10 5.01 -41.33
C GLY A 513 -17.98 3.86 -40.31
N GLY A 514 -17.83 2.63 -40.79
CA GLY A 514 -17.42 1.48 -39.98
C GLY A 514 -15.92 1.44 -39.73
N LEU A 515 -15.46 0.39 -39.06
CA LEU A 515 -14.07 0.26 -38.59
C LEU A 515 -13.04 0.43 -39.72
N THR A 516 -13.24 -0.21 -40.87
CA THR A 516 -12.26 -0.15 -41.99
C THR A 516 -12.07 1.27 -42.51
N ASP A 517 -13.15 2.04 -42.63
CA ASP A 517 -13.09 3.43 -43.05
C ASP A 517 -12.37 4.30 -42.02
N MET A 518 -12.63 4.09 -40.73
CA MET A 518 -11.97 4.83 -39.65
C MET A 518 -10.46 4.58 -39.64
N LEU A 519 -10.03 3.33 -39.82
CA LEU A 519 -8.62 2.95 -39.92
C LEU A 519 -7.94 3.63 -41.11
N ASN A 520 -8.55 3.57 -42.30
CA ASN A 520 -8.03 4.21 -43.51
C ASN A 520 -7.86 5.73 -43.35
N VAL A 521 -8.79 6.40 -42.67
CA VAL A 521 -8.70 7.84 -42.38
C VAL A 521 -7.57 8.12 -41.39
N ALA A 522 -7.46 7.34 -40.30
CA ALA A 522 -6.44 7.51 -39.27
C ALA A 522 -5.01 7.37 -39.82
N VAL A 523 -4.80 6.40 -40.72
CA VAL A 523 -3.50 6.12 -41.33
C VAL A 523 -2.98 7.27 -42.19
N ALA A 524 -3.89 7.97 -42.89
CA ALA A 524 -3.56 9.06 -43.80
C ALA A 524 -3.54 10.45 -43.14
N GLU A 525 -4.09 10.61 -41.92
CA GLU A 525 -4.21 11.89 -41.24
C GLU A 525 -2.86 12.38 -40.68
N THR A 526 -2.20 13.28 -41.40
CA THR A 526 -0.90 13.83 -41.02
C THR A 526 -0.95 14.84 -39.87
N ASN A 527 -2.13 15.35 -39.50
CA ASN A 527 -2.28 16.15 -38.28
C ASN A 527 -2.32 15.20 -37.07
N LYS A 528 -1.21 15.16 -36.31
CA LYS A 528 -1.06 14.27 -35.15
C LYS A 528 -2.24 14.35 -34.17
N THR A 529 -2.72 15.53 -33.82
CA THR A 529 -3.85 15.66 -32.87
C THR A 529 -5.11 15.01 -33.41
N LYS A 530 -5.49 15.29 -34.66
CA LYS A 530 -6.67 14.67 -35.29
C LYS A 530 -6.52 13.18 -35.45
N GLN A 531 -5.33 12.71 -35.81
CA GLN A 531 -5.03 11.29 -35.90
C GLN A 531 -5.31 10.59 -34.56
N LEU A 532 -4.80 11.14 -33.45
CA LEU A 532 -5.02 10.58 -32.13
C LEU A 532 -6.49 10.60 -31.72
N GLU A 533 -7.24 11.66 -32.05
CA GLU A 533 -8.70 11.73 -31.84
C GLU A 533 -9.44 10.60 -32.58
N ILE A 534 -9.09 10.32 -33.84
CA ILE A 534 -9.70 9.21 -34.60
C ILE A 534 -9.40 7.87 -33.94
N TYR A 535 -8.16 7.64 -33.47
CA TYR A 535 -7.82 6.41 -32.76
C TYR A 535 -8.55 6.28 -31.41
N GLN A 536 -8.83 7.38 -30.72
CA GLN A 536 -9.69 7.36 -29.53
C GLN A 536 -11.12 6.94 -29.89
N ASP A 537 -11.67 7.47 -30.99
CA ASP A 537 -12.99 7.08 -31.48
C ASP A 537 -13.06 5.60 -31.86
N ILE A 538 -12.02 5.06 -32.48
CA ILE A 538 -11.90 3.62 -32.81
C ILE A 538 -11.95 2.77 -31.54
N GLN A 539 -11.21 3.14 -30.49
CA GLN A 539 -11.23 2.41 -29.23
C GLN A 539 -12.64 2.37 -28.62
N SER A 540 -13.36 3.50 -28.60
CA SER A 540 -14.75 3.49 -28.16
C SER A 540 -15.67 2.69 -29.07
N TYR A 541 -15.44 2.69 -30.39
CA TYR A 541 -16.24 1.92 -31.35
C TYR A 541 -16.16 0.39 -31.09
N ILE A 542 -15.00 -0.08 -30.65
CA ILE A 542 -14.72 -1.50 -30.43
C ILE A 542 -15.05 -1.93 -29.00
N TYR A 543 -14.63 -1.17 -27.98
CA TYR A 543 -14.62 -1.66 -26.59
C TYR A 543 -15.74 -1.12 -25.70
N ASP A 544 -16.39 -0.01 -26.07
CA ASP A 544 -17.33 0.66 -25.18
C ASP A 544 -18.64 -0.14 -25.02
N VAL A 545 -18.86 -0.65 -23.81
CA VAL A 545 -20.03 -1.48 -23.51
C VAL A 545 -21.32 -0.67 -23.39
N GLU A 546 -21.24 0.65 -23.24
CA GLU A 546 -22.39 1.56 -23.14
C GLU A 546 -22.85 2.08 -24.50
N ARG A 547 -22.06 1.88 -25.56
CA ARG A 547 -22.45 2.23 -26.93
C ARG A 547 -23.36 1.18 -27.60
N PRO A 548 -24.17 1.59 -28.60
CA PRO A 548 -24.86 0.65 -29.47
C PRO A 548 -23.89 -0.35 -30.11
N LEU A 549 -24.36 -1.59 -30.32
CA LEU A 549 -23.54 -2.64 -30.93
C LEU A 549 -23.25 -2.31 -32.40
N THR A 550 -22.01 -2.55 -32.80
CA THR A 550 -21.52 -2.51 -34.17
C THR A 550 -20.94 -3.88 -34.54
N PRO A 551 -20.69 -4.18 -35.82
CA PRO A 551 -20.07 -5.45 -36.20
C PRO A 551 -18.68 -5.66 -35.57
N ALA A 552 -17.97 -4.60 -35.18
CA ALA A 552 -16.65 -4.67 -34.56
C ALA A 552 -16.67 -4.72 -33.02
N SER A 553 -17.82 -4.53 -32.36
CA SER A 553 -17.84 -4.43 -30.89
C SER A 553 -17.35 -5.71 -30.20
N HIS A 554 -16.44 -5.59 -29.23
CA HIS A 554 -15.92 -6.66 -28.36
C HIS A 554 -15.28 -7.84 -29.11
N THR A 555 -14.74 -7.61 -30.30
CA THR A 555 -13.94 -8.62 -31.02
C THR A 555 -12.65 -8.95 -30.27
N HIS A 556 -12.14 -7.97 -29.53
CA HIS A 556 -11.14 -8.15 -28.49
C HIS A 556 -11.77 -7.76 -27.15
N ILE A 557 -11.54 -8.57 -26.13
CA ILE A 557 -11.88 -8.26 -24.74
C ILE A 557 -10.57 -8.06 -24.01
N SER A 558 -10.32 -6.84 -23.53
CA SER A 558 -9.11 -6.56 -22.76
C SER A 558 -9.13 -7.35 -21.46
N GLY A 559 -8.01 -8.02 -21.17
CA GLY A 559 -7.81 -8.78 -19.95
C GLY A 559 -7.07 -7.92 -18.94
N TRP A 560 -5.75 -7.88 -19.05
CA TRP A 560 -4.88 -7.28 -18.05
C TRP A 560 -3.54 -6.80 -18.61
N THR A 561 -2.85 -5.98 -17.83
CA THR A 561 -1.46 -5.56 -18.05
C THR A 561 -0.67 -5.69 -16.73
N SER A 562 0.66 -5.74 -16.82
CA SER A 562 1.53 -5.77 -15.64
C SER A 562 1.37 -4.49 -14.81
N SER A 563 1.23 -4.64 -13.49
CA SER A 563 0.94 -3.54 -12.55
C SER A 563 2.00 -2.43 -12.55
N SER A 564 3.29 -2.75 -12.72
CA SER A 564 4.37 -1.77 -12.90
C SER A 564 5.65 -2.39 -13.48
N ILE A 565 6.31 -1.66 -14.37
CA ILE A 565 7.67 -1.91 -14.84
C ILE A 565 8.65 -1.34 -13.82
N GLN A 566 9.52 -2.20 -13.29
CA GLN A 566 10.56 -1.82 -12.34
C GLN A 566 11.94 -1.91 -12.98
N SER A 567 12.76 -0.88 -12.77
CA SER A 567 14.18 -0.91 -13.09
C SER A 567 14.97 -1.03 -11.79
N VAL A 568 15.82 -2.05 -11.68
CA VAL A 568 16.61 -2.31 -10.47
C VAL A 568 18.08 -2.40 -10.83
N HIS A 569 18.90 -1.60 -10.16
CA HIS A 569 20.33 -1.52 -10.41
C HIS A 569 21.08 -0.98 -9.20
N SER A 570 22.41 -0.95 -9.25
CA SER A 570 23.20 -0.39 -8.16
C SER A 570 22.96 1.12 -8.02
N ALA A 571 22.86 1.61 -6.79
CA ALA A 571 22.52 2.99 -6.47
C ALA A 571 23.55 4.03 -6.96
N ASP A 572 24.73 3.61 -7.39
CA ASP A 572 25.78 4.48 -7.90
C ASP A 572 25.74 4.71 -9.42
N LEU A 573 24.86 4.01 -10.15
CA LEU A 573 24.70 4.22 -11.59
C LEU A 573 24.03 5.57 -11.88
N VAL A 574 24.59 6.31 -12.85
CA VAL A 574 24.04 7.58 -13.31
C VAL A 574 23.80 7.52 -14.81
N GLY A 575 22.74 8.17 -15.30
CA GLY A 575 22.43 8.22 -16.74
C GLY A 575 21.63 7.02 -17.25
N ILE A 576 20.96 6.28 -16.36
CA ILE A 576 19.99 5.24 -16.72
C ILE A 576 18.74 5.90 -17.33
N ASN A 577 18.33 5.44 -18.51
CA ASN A 577 17.12 5.91 -19.20
C ASN A 577 15.93 4.98 -18.91
N TYR A 578 15.11 5.35 -17.93
CA TYR A 578 13.89 4.59 -17.62
C TYR A 578 12.81 4.80 -18.68
N ASN A 579 12.25 3.70 -19.20
CA ASN A 579 11.25 3.76 -20.27
C ASN A 579 10.27 2.58 -20.22
N LEU A 580 9.04 2.84 -20.62
CA LEU A 580 7.92 1.89 -20.64
C LEU A 580 8.10 0.77 -21.67
N PHE A 581 8.96 0.95 -22.68
CA PHE A 581 9.32 -0.12 -23.61
C PHE A 581 10.22 -1.19 -22.99
N SER A 582 10.72 -0.94 -21.77
CA SER A 582 11.72 -1.76 -21.09
C SER A 582 12.97 -1.97 -21.96
N ILE A 583 13.31 -1.00 -22.79
CA ILE A 583 14.51 -1.05 -23.64
C ILE A 583 15.71 -0.71 -22.78
N LEU A 584 16.71 -1.58 -22.81
CA LEU A 584 17.99 -1.34 -22.14
C LEU A 584 18.86 -0.44 -23.01
N ASP A 585 19.19 0.75 -22.52
CA ASP A 585 20.12 1.69 -23.18
C ASP A 585 21.26 2.04 -22.23
N PHE A 586 22.41 1.37 -22.42
CA PHE A 586 23.58 1.54 -21.57
C PHE A 586 24.57 2.58 -22.11
N TYR A 587 24.28 3.26 -23.22
CA TYR A 587 25.23 4.18 -23.83
C TYR A 587 25.52 5.41 -22.95
N GLN A 588 24.48 5.98 -22.33
CA GLN A 588 24.59 7.16 -21.46
C GLN A 588 24.97 6.82 -20.02
N VAL A 589 25.10 5.52 -19.69
CA VAL A 589 25.37 5.09 -18.33
C VAL A 589 26.80 5.42 -17.96
N LYS A 590 26.91 6.21 -16.91
CA LYS A 590 28.16 6.53 -16.24
C LYS A 590 28.33 5.55 -15.12
N TRP A 591 29.42 4.80 -15.21
CA TRP A 591 29.70 3.71 -14.30
C TRP A 591 31.07 3.88 -13.70
N ASN A 592 31.10 3.99 -12.38
CA ASN A 592 32.33 4.06 -11.61
C ASN A 592 32.24 3.08 -10.43
N LYS A 593 32.53 1.80 -10.69
CA LYS A 593 32.52 0.72 -9.68
C LYS A 593 33.47 0.93 -8.49
N LEU A 594 34.20 2.05 -8.45
CA LEU A 594 34.92 2.54 -7.27
C LEU A 594 33.98 3.40 -6.40
N ALA A 595 32.88 2.83 -5.91
CA ALA A 595 32.12 3.49 -4.85
C ALA A 595 33.03 3.60 -3.59
N PRO A 596 33.17 4.78 -2.97
CA PRO A 596 34.05 4.94 -1.82
C PRO A 596 33.51 4.23 -0.57
N ALA A 597 34.41 3.95 0.37
CA ALA A 597 34.08 3.61 1.77
C ALA A 597 33.11 4.66 2.38
N PRO A 598 32.47 4.37 3.53
CA PRO A 598 31.45 5.25 4.10
C PRO A 598 31.86 6.73 4.19
N GLY A 599 30.88 7.64 4.07
CA GLY A 599 31.08 9.08 4.09
C GLY A 599 31.57 9.64 5.44
N PRO A 600 32.06 10.89 5.50
CA PRO A 600 32.44 11.50 6.77
C PRO A 600 31.22 11.72 7.68
N PHE A 601 31.41 11.53 8.99
CA PHE A 601 30.40 11.73 10.03
C PHE A 601 31.08 12.14 11.35
N ASN A 602 30.31 12.69 12.28
CA ASN A 602 30.81 13.27 13.52
C ASN A 602 30.22 12.59 14.77
N LEU A 603 31.11 12.30 15.72
CA LEU A 603 30.86 11.80 17.06
C LEU A 603 30.86 12.95 18.08
N THR A 604 29.88 12.92 18.98
CA THR A 604 29.65 13.88 20.07
C THR A 604 29.33 13.14 21.38
N SER A 605 29.35 13.84 22.52
CA SER A 605 28.88 13.30 23.82
C SER A 605 28.15 14.36 24.62
N ASN A 606 27.39 13.92 25.63
CA ASN A 606 26.83 14.79 26.67
C ASN A 606 27.66 14.84 27.96
N ALA A 607 28.91 14.34 27.95
CA ALA A 607 29.79 14.32 29.11
C ALA A 607 30.13 15.75 29.59
N GLY A 608 30.39 15.90 30.90
CA GLY A 608 30.92 17.15 31.46
C GLY A 608 32.33 17.47 30.95
N SER A 609 32.83 18.69 31.22
CA SER A 609 34.21 19.07 30.91
C SER A 609 34.87 19.77 32.12
N PRO A 610 35.57 19.01 33.00
CA PRO A 610 35.70 17.56 33.01
C PRO A 610 34.39 16.86 33.45
N ASP A 611 34.30 15.58 33.15
CA ASP A 611 33.23 14.70 33.59
C ASP A 611 33.51 14.22 35.03
N TYR A 612 32.50 14.29 35.92
CA TYR A 612 32.71 14.11 37.36
C TYR A 612 32.18 12.78 37.91
N ASP A 613 31.45 12.00 37.12
CA ASP A 613 30.83 10.74 37.55
C ASP A 613 31.21 9.53 36.66
N GLY A 614 31.85 9.75 35.51
CA GLY A 614 32.29 8.70 34.61
C GLY A 614 31.16 8.08 33.77
N ASN A 615 29.98 8.70 33.68
CA ASN A 615 28.78 8.17 33.02
C ASN A 615 28.19 9.16 32.00
N PHE A 616 28.13 8.79 30.72
CA PHE A 616 27.60 9.67 29.67
C PHE A 616 27.13 8.90 28.42
N MET A 617 26.57 9.61 27.45
CA MET A 617 26.10 9.10 26.16
C MET A 617 26.97 9.61 25.02
N LEU A 618 27.33 8.70 24.11
CA LEU A 618 27.93 9.00 22.81
C LEU A 618 26.86 9.08 21.73
N SER A 619 26.94 10.08 20.85
CA SER A 619 25.97 10.30 19.77
C SER A 619 26.68 10.66 18.47
N TRP A 620 26.23 10.11 17.35
CA TRP A 620 26.73 10.46 16.01
C TRP A 620 25.61 10.65 14.99
N ASN A 621 25.88 11.45 13.96
CA ASN A 621 25.01 11.54 12.78
C ASN A 621 25.26 10.37 11.81
N SER A 622 24.29 10.07 10.96
CA SER A 622 24.43 8.99 9.97
C SER A 622 25.57 9.28 8.99
N SER A 623 26.39 8.27 8.75
CA SER A 623 27.36 8.23 7.66
C SER A 623 26.66 7.75 6.40
N GLU A 624 26.88 8.45 5.28
CA GLU A 624 26.42 7.99 3.96
C GLU A 624 27.02 6.60 3.66
N ARG A 625 26.21 5.69 3.11
CA ARG A 625 26.60 4.31 2.71
C ARG A 625 27.16 3.44 3.84
N ALA A 626 26.88 3.75 5.10
CA ALA A 626 27.24 2.91 6.24
C ALA A 626 26.14 1.90 6.55
N HIS A 627 26.48 0.62 6.68
CA HIS A 627 25.53 -0.44 7.03
C HIS A 627 25.42 -0.64 8.55
N ASN A 628 26.53 -0.43 9.25
CA ASN A 628 26.62 -0.57 10.70
C ASN A 628 27.82 0.21 11.25
N TYR A 629 27.91 0.30 12.58
CA TYR A 629 28.97 1.01 13.28
C TYR A 629 29.65 0.15 14.36
N SER A 630 30.94 0.41 14.60
CA SER A 630 31.69 -0.10 15.76
C SER A 630 32.25 1.05 16.60
N ILE A 631 32.31 0.88 17.91
CA ILE A 631 32.65 1.96 18.86
C ILE A 631 33.90 1.57 19.65
N TYR A 632 34.91 2.42 19.63
CA TYR A 632 36.21 2.17 20.27
C TYR A 632 36.55 3.25 21.30
N ILE A 633 37.27 2.84 22.35
CA ILE A 633 37.84 3.70 23.39
C ILE A 633 39.33 3.39 23.58
N ASP A 634 40.12 4.43 23.90
CA ASP A 634 41.53 4.34 24.26
C ASP A 634 41.93 5.45 25.26
N ASP A 635 43.06 5.31 25.94
CA ASP A 635 43.64 6.33 26.83
C ASP A 635 44.50 7.37 26.09
N SER A 636 44.63 7.21 24.77
CA SER A 636 45.41 8.07 23.89
C SER A 636 44.69 8.33 22.56
N PHE A 637 45.18 9.31 21.78
CA PHE A 637 44.55 9.69 20.52
C PHE A 637 44.54 8.54 19.51
N ILE A 638 43.36 7.96 19.27
CA ILE A 638 43.07 7.01 18.19
C ILE A 638 43.18 7.68 16.80
N SER A 639 44.19 7.32 16.03
CA SER A 639 44.32 7.71 14.61
C SER A 639 44.02 6.56 13.62
N ILE A 640 44.08 5.32 14.10
CA ILE A 640 43.83 4.07 13.35
C ILE A 640 43.22 3.04 14.31
N ILE A 641 42.55 2.01 13.76
CA ILE A 641 42.10 0.84 14.52
C ILE A 641 43.02 -0.33 14.15
N ASP A 642 43.89 -0.72 15.09
CA ASP A 642 44.89 -1.79 14.89
C ASP A 642 44.78 -2.93 15.91
N GLY A 643 43.73 -2.90 16.73
CA GLY A 643 43.43 -3.91 17.75
C GLY A 643 44.05 -3.61 19.11
N THR A 644 44.77 -2.50 19.27
CA THR A 644 45.24 -2.03 20.60
C THR A 644 44.14 -1.29 21.38
N GLN A 645 43.12 -0.77 20.68
CA GLN A 645 41.97 -0.09 21.28
C GLN A 645 40.96 -1.08 21.87
N THR A 646 40.16 -0.63 22.83
CA THR A 646 39.09 -1.44 23.42
C THR A 646 37.78 -1.23 22.65
N LEU A 647 37.16 -2.32 22.22
CA LEU A 647 35.85 -2.32 21.54
C LEU A 647 34.72 -2.26 22.57
N LEU A 648 33.89 -1.22 22.51
CA LEU A 648 32.73 -1.04 23.38
C LEU A 648 31.43 -1.58 22.78
N GLY A 649 31.28 -1.48 21.46
CA GLY A 649 30.08 -1.96 20.74
C GLY A 649 30.43 -2.36 19.31
N ASN A 650 29.88 -3.49 18.85
CA ASN A 650 30.07 -4.03 17.50
C ASN A 650 28.72 -4.12 16.80
N GLN A 651 28.68 -3.80 15.50
CA GLN A 651 27.45 -3.84 14.68
C GLN A 651 26.31 -2.98 15.27
N ALA A 652 26.65 -1.87 15.93
CA ALA A 652 25.67 -0.94 16.46
C ALA A 652 24.91 -0.30 15.28
N THR A 653 23.58 -0.43 15.27
CA THR A 653 22.68 0.21 14.29
C THR A 653 22.01 1.47 14.85
N ILE A 654 22.21 1.77 16.15
CA ILE A 654 21.52 2.84 16.87
C ILE A 654 22.49 3.78 17.58
N SER A 655 22.20 5.07 17.45
CA SER A 655 22.78 6.21 18.18
C SER A 655 21.62 6.80 19.00
N PRO A 656 21.78 7.13 20.30
CA PRO A 656 23.04 7.20 21.07
C PRO A 656 23.45 5.89 21.78
N PHE A 657 24.71 5.80 22.22
CA PHE A 657 25.32 4.66 22.93
C PHE A 657 25.80 5.03 24.36
N PRO A 658 25.45 4.26 25.40
CA PRO A 658 25.82 4.56 26.79
C PRO A 658 27.26 4.14 27.16
N VAL A 659 27.97 5.00 27.90
CA VAL A 659 29.27 4.74 28.54
C VAL A 659 29.09 4.87 30.05
N ILE A 660 29.52 3.86 30.82
CA ILE A 660 29.25 3.76 32.26
C ILE A 660 30.53 3.35 32.99
N GLY A 661 30.86 4.04 34.09
CA GLY A 661 31.83 3.61 35.09
C GLY A 661 33.30 3.84 34.74
N LEU A 662 33.63 4.91 34.03
CA LEU A 662 35.03 5.27 33.77
C LEU A 662 35.73 5.85 35.01
N SER A 663 37.02 5.54 35.17
CA SER A 663 37.84 6.04 36.27
C SER A 663 38.53 7.37 35.92
N ASN A 664 39.24 8.00 36.87
CA ASN A 664 40.00 9.22 36.60
C ASN A 664 41.00 9.03 35.46
N GLY A 665 40.86 9.81 34.39
CA GLY A 665 41.70 9.67 33.20
C GLY A 665 41.25 10.53 32.02
N ASP A 666 42.07 10.55 30.99
CA ASP A 666 41.72 11.07 29.68
C ASP A 666 41.36 9.90 28.76
N TYR A 667 40.21 9.95 28.12
CA TYR A 667 39.72 8.94 27.20
C TYR A 667 39.42 9.53 25.83
N TYR A 668 39.70 8.75 24.80
CA TYR A 668 39.50 9.11 23.41
C TYR A 668 38.58 8.09 22.74
N PHE A 669 37.55 8.56 22.05
CA PHE A 669 36.52 7.73 21.41
C PHE A 669 36.50 7.94 19.91
N VAL A 670 36.33 6.84 19.17
CA VAL A 670 36.10 6.85 17.72
C VAL A 670 34.99 5.86 17.39
N VAL A 671 34.09 6.25 16.50
CA VAL A 671 33.12 5.35 15.87
C VAL A 671 33.61 5.05 14.45
N VAL A 672 33.50 3.79 14.04
CA VAL A 672 33.83 3.31 12.70
C VAL A 672 32.54 2.94 11.99
N ALA A 673 32.27 3.57 10.85
CA ALA A 673 31.22 3.18 9.93
C ALA A 673 31.75 2.10 8.97
N HIS A 674 30.96 1.06 8.73
CA HIS A 674 31.34 -0.08 7.90
C HIS A 674 30.43 -0.23 6.68
N ASN A 675 31.02 -0.61 5.54
CA ASN A 675 30.30 -1.21 4.42
C ASN A 675 31.17 -2.27 3.71
N LYS A 676 30.63 -2.89 2.65
CA LYS A 676 31.32 -3.97 1.90
C LYS A 676 32.63 -3.54 1.23
N LEU A 677 32.87 -2.23 1.07
CA LEU A 677 34.02 -1.65 0.38
C LEU A 677 35.07 -1.07 1.34
N GLY A 678 34.75 -0.92 2.63
CA GLY A 678 35.70 -0.54 3.67
C GLY A 678 35.09 0.23 4.83
N ASP A 679 35.99 0.88 5.58
CA ASP A 679 35.69 1.52 6.86
C ASP A 679 35.95 3.02 6.82
N LYS A 680 35.16 3.78 7.59
CA LYS A 680 35.40 5.21 7.83
C LYS A 680 35.36 5.54 9.31
N LEU A 681 36.38 6.22 9.81
CA LEU A 681 36.43 6.71 11.19
C LEU A 681 35.72 8.06 11.31
N SER A 682 35.04 8.28 12.43
CA SER A 682 34.55 9.59 12.87
C SER A 682 35.70 10.54 13.26
N ASN A 683 35.37 11.76 13.71
CA ASN A 683 36.33 12.53 14.53
C ASN A 683 36.68 11.77 15.82
N ASN A 684 37.84 12.11 16.39
CA ASN A 684 38.28 11.59 17.67
C ASN A 684 37.80 12.51 18.79
N LEU A 685 36.95 11.98 19.67
CA LEU A 685 36.34 12.71 20.77
C LEU A 685 37.10 12.46 22.07
N ARG A 686 37.66 13.50 22.69
CA ARG A 686 38.30 13.42 24.01
C ARG A 686 37.31 13.73 25.13
N VAL A 687 37.26 12.89 26.15
CA VAL A 687 36.54 13.11 27.43
C VAL A 687 37.54 12.97 28.59
N ASN A 688 37.60 13.97 29.46
CA ASN A 688 38.42 13.93 30.68
C ASN A 688 37.51 13.58 31.87
N VAL A 689 37.79 12.50 32.58
CA VAL A 689 37.08 12.08 33.78
C VAL A 689 37.90 12.44 35.02
N SER A 690 37.30 13.20 35.94
CA SER A 690 37.92 13.70 37.17
C SER A 690 36.93 13.62 38.35
N LEU A 691 36.69 12.41 38.83
CA LEU A 691 35.92 12.07 40.03
C LEU A 691 36.35 12.90 41.25
N MET A 692 35.40 13.56 41.91
CA MET A 692 35.58 14.37 43.13
C MET A 692 34.65 13.88 44.24
N VAL A 693 34.94 14.19 45.51
CA VAL A 693 33.95 14.04 46.61
C VAL A 693 32.72 14.93 46.37
N PRO A 694 31.53 14.60 46.91
CA PRO A 694 30.34 15.37 46.67
C PRO A 694 30.50 16.85 47.08
N GLY A 695 30.03 17.78 46.26
CA GLY A 695 30.10 19.21 46.54
C GLY A 695 29.23 19.67 47.72
N SER A 696 29.44 20.90 48.21
CA SER A 696 28.59 21.48 49.25
C SER A 696 27.14 21.65 48.78
N PHE A 697 26.19 21.40 49.67
CA PHE A 697 24.75 21.53 49.42
C PHE A 697 24.01 21.98 50.69
N VAL A 698 22.76 22.41 50.53
CA VAL A 698 21.96 23.07 51.56
C VAL A 698 20.67 22.29 51.82
N LEU A 699 20.42 22.00 53.09
CA LEU A 699 19.19 21.43 53.64
C LEU A 699 18.25 22.55 54.12
N THR A 700 16.97 22.44 53.79
CA THR A 700 15.87 23.32 54.22
C THR A 700 14.67 22.51 54.68
N SER A 701 13.73 23.14 55.40
CA SER A 701 12.47 22.51 55.83
C SER A 701 11.30 23.47 55.61
N ASP A 702 10.11 22.91 55.41
CA ASP A 702 8.83 23.64 55.40
C ASP A 702 8.09 23.57 56.76
N ALA A 703 8.73 23.09 57.82
CA ALA A 703 8.14 23.03 59.16
C ALA A 703 7.67 24.41 59.65
N ASP A 704 6.51 24.45 60.30
CA ASP A 704 6.02 25.64 60.98
C ASP A 704 6.87 25.95 62.24
N THR A 705 6.75 27.16 62.79
CA THR A 705 7.53 27.58 63.97
C THR A 705 6.66 28.17 65.09
N PRO A 706 6.32 27.39 66.14
CA PRO A 706 6.56 25.95 66.31
C PRO A 706 5.65 25.10 65.40
N ASP A 707 6.11 23.90 65.08
CA ASP A 707 5.44 22.92 64.24
C ASP A 707 4.26 22.28 64.99
N GLY A 708 3.05 22.40 64.44
CA GLY A 708 1.79 22.16 65.17
C GLY A 708 1.29 20.72 65.13
N ASP A 709 1.82 19.88 64.25
CA ASP A 709 1.33 18.52 63.99
C ASP A 709 2.44 17.46 63.93
N GLY A 710 3.71 17.85 64.10
CA GLY A 710 4.86 16.96 64.09
C GLY A 710 5.18 16.40 62.71
N SER A 711 4.68 17.02 61.63
CA SER A 711 4.78 16.55 60.26
C SER A 711 5.19 17.65 59.28
N PHE A 712 6.34 17.47 58.63
CA PHE A 712 6.90 18.43 57.67
C PHE A 712 7.83 17.71 56.69
N ASN A 713 8.30 18.41 55.68
CA ASN A 713 9.27 17.91 54.73
C ASN A 713 10.65 18.55 54.92
N LEU A 714 11.66 17.74 54.65
CA LEU A 714 13.04 18.16 54.44
C LEU A 714 13.33 18.18 52.94
N TYR A 715 14.02 19.22 52.48
CA TYR A 715 14.43 19.38 51.08
C TYR A 715 15.90 19.76 51.01
N TRP A 716 16.60 19.32 49.98
CA TRP A 716 17.95 19.80 49.70
C TRP A 716 18.20 19.99 48.22
N ASN A 717 19.13 20.87 47.86
CA ASN A 717 19.60 20.94 46.47
C ASN A 717 20.60 19.82 46.17
N SER A 718 20.73 19.43 44.90
CA SER A 718 21.67 18.39 44.51
C SER A 718 23.12 18.82 44.81
N SER A 719 23.86 17.92 45.44
CA SER A 719 25.30 18.00 45.58
C SER A 719 25.95 17.48 44.29
N ILE A 720 26.83 18.30 43.70
CA ILE A 720 27.57 17.93 42.50
C ILE A 720 28.46 16.72 42.81
N GLY A 721 28.32 15.64 42.05
CA GLY A 721 29.11 14.41 42.23
C GLY A 721 28.59 13.44 43.30
N ALA A 722 27.42 13.68 43.91
CA ALA A 722 26.81 12.73 44.83
C ALA A 722 26.10 11.58 44.10
N ASP A 723 26.36 10.34 44.49
CA ASP A 723 25.65 9.16 44.01
C ASP A 723 24.32 8.97 44.75
N ASN A 724 24.30 9.29 46.05
CA ASN A 724 23.14 9.16 46.93
C ASN A 724 23.29 10.00 48.21
N TYR A 725 22.27 10.00 49.07
CA TYR A 725 22.21 10.78 50.30
C TYR A 725 21.68 9.95 51.49
N SER A 726 22.09 10.31 52.71
CA SER A 726 21.54 9.75 53.96
C SER A 726 21.14 10.85 54.94
N ILE A 727 20.08 10.64 55.72
CA ILE A 727 19.40 11.68 56.52
C ILE A 727 19.47 11.31 58.00
N TYR A 728 19.86 12.26 58.84
CA TYR A 728 20.07 12.05 60.28
C TYR A 728 19.36 13.11 61.11
N TRP A 729 18.96 12.74 62.33
CA TRP A 729 18.44 13.69 63.33
C TRP A 729 18.92 13.40 64.76
N GLN A 730 18.87 14.40 65.63
CA GLN A 730 18.99 14.25 67.10
C GLN A 730 18.38 15.47 67.83
N ASN A 731 18.35 15.46 69.16
CA ASN A 731 17.81 16.57 69.99
C ASN A 731 18.82 17.71 70.29
N SER A 732 19.92 17.80 69.53
CA SER A 732 20.94 18.86 69.63
C SER A 732 21.68 19.06 68.30
N SER A 733 22.41 20.15 68.09
CA SER A 733 23.09 20.40 66.81
C SER A 733 24.09 19.29 66.43
N ILE A 734 23.96 18.77 65.21
CA ILE A 734 24.81 17.73 64.60
C ILE A 734 25.95 18.41 63.83
N ILE A 735 27.19 18.08 64.20
CA ILE A 735 28.42 18.56 63.53
C ILE A 735 29.29 17.42 62.98
N VAL A 736 28.98 16.17 63.34
CA VAL A 736 29.68 14.95 62.89
C VAL A 736 28.71 13.77 62.96
N ILE A 737 28.90 12.75 62.11
CA ILE A 737 28.19 11.47 62.16
C ILE A 737 29.10 10.42 62.81
N ASP A 738 28.99 10.26 64.12
CA ASP A 738 29.81 9.33 64.94
C ASP A 738 29.00 8.17 65.53
N GLY A 739 27.76 7.99 65.07
CA GLY A 739 26.80 7.02 65.58
C GLY A 739 25.86 7.55 66.66
N SER A 740 26.05 8.78 67.15
CA SER A 740 25.13 9.44 68.08
C SER A 740 23.84 9.94 67.40
N PRO A 741 23.88 10.54 66.19
CA PRO A 741 22.67 10.94 65.46
C PRO A 741 21.89 9.72 64.96
N THR A 742 20.56 9.78 65.04
CA THR A 742 19.67 8.72 64.56
C THR A 742 19.53 8.82 63.04
N LEU A 743 19.83 7.73 62.33
CA LEU A 743 19.61 7.59 60.89
C LEU A 743 18.10 7.44 60.60
N LEU A 744 17.56 8.31 59.76
CA LEU A 744 16.17 8.25 59.29
C LEU A 744 16.05 7.47 58.00
N LEU A 745 16.97 7.72 57.08
CA LEU A 745 16.95 7.11 55.75
C LEU A 745 18.35 7.09 55.15
N ASP A 746 18.64 6.03 54.41
CA ASP A 746 19.99 5.72 53.93
C ASP A 746 20.01 5.52 52.42
N HIS A 747 21.04 6.03 51.75
CA HIS A 747 21.32 5.84 50.32
C HIS A 747 20.14 6.19 49.35
N VAL A 748 19.52 7.36 49.53
CA VAL A 748 18.47 7.85 48.62
C VAL A 748 19.02 8.69 47.47
N THR A 749 18.34 8.66 46.33
CA THR A 749 18.66 9.51 45.16
C THR A 749 17.70 10.70 45.01
N THR A 750 16.67 10.77 45.84
CA THR A 750 15.66 11.84 45.85
C THR A 750 16.03 12.93 46.83
N SER A 751 15.71 14.19 46.51
CA SER A 751 16.10 15.36 47.31
C SER A 751 14.98 15.91 48.22
N LEU A 752 14.09 15.01 48.67
CA LEU A 752 12.93 15.29 49.51
C LEU A 752 12.72 14.13 50.49
N PHE A 753 12.43 14.45 51.75
CA PHE A 753 12.05 13.45 52.75
C PHE A 753 10.93 13.96 53.68
N PRO A 754 9.78 13.26 53.75
CA PRO A 754 8.72 13.58 54.69
C PRO A 754 9.08 13.05 56.09
N VAL A 755 9.02 13.94 57.07
CA VAL A 755 9.13 13.65 58.51
C VAL A 755 7.73 13.66 59.10
N SER A 756 7.38 12.65 59.89
CA SER A 756 6.10 12.59 60.60
C SER A 756 6.22 11.81 61.91
N GLY A 757 5.23 12.00 62.79
CA GLY A 757 5.12 11.23 64.04
C GLY A 757 6.07 11.69 65.15
N LEU A 758 6.60 12.91 65.09
CA LEU A 758 7.41 13.49 66.16
C LEU A 758 6.54 13.92 67.34
N ALA A 759 7.00 13.60 68.56
CA ALA A 759 6.39 14.13 69.78
C ALA A 759 6.85 15.57 70.03
N SER A 760 6.10 16.34 70.83
CA SER A 760 6.50 17.71 71.18
C SER A 760 7.91 17.77 71.75
N GLY A 761 8.78 18.60 71.17
CA GLY A 761 10.21 18.65 71.50
C GLY A 761 11.07 19.36 70.45
N ASP A 762 12.38 19.40 70.71
CA ASP A 762 13.39 20.05 69.87
C ASP A 762 14.17 19.02 69.04
N TYR A 763 14.26 19.26 67.72
CA TYR A 763 14.86 18.35 66.74
C TYR A 763 15.84 19.09 65.82
N TYR A 764 16.97 18.46 65.52
CA TYR A 764 18.00 18.97 64.63
C TYR A 764 18.31 17.94 63.53
N PHE A 765 18.35 18.34 62.26
CA PHE A 765 18.51 17.48 61.09
C PHE A 765 19.73 17.84 60.23
N VAL A 766 20.38 16.84 59.63
CA VAL A 766 21.46 16.97 58.64
C VAL A 766 21.29 15.90 57.54
N VAL A 767 21.68 16.22 56.32
CA VAL A 767 21.80 15.27 55.20
C VAL A 767 23.29 15.10 54.86
N VAL A 768 23.69 13.88 54.53
CA VAL A 768 25.03 13.52 54.06
C VAL A 768 24.93 13.11 52.60
N ALA A 769 25.74 13.69 51.73
CA ALA A 769 25.91 13.26 50.34
C ALA A 769 27.08 12.27 50.26
N HIS A 770 26.87 11.16 49.56
CA HIS A 770 27.83 10.06 49.44
C HIS A 770 28.25 9.86 47.99
N ASN A 771 29.52 9.53 47.78
CA ASN A 771 29.98 8.84 46.58
C ASN A 771 31.19 7.95 46.89
N THR A 772 31.70 7.27 45.89
CA THR A 772 32.88 6.39 46.04
C THR A 772 34.16 7.08 46.53
N GLN A 773 34.25 8.42 46.42
CA GLN A 773 35.40 9.22 46.85
C GLN A 773 35.26 9.73 48.30
N GLY A 774 34.05 9.81 48.86
CA GLY A 774 33.80 10.21 50.24
C GLY A 774 32.46 10.92 50.47
N ASP A 775 32.35 11.57 51.64
CA ASP A 775 31.10 12.12 52.17
C ASP A 775 31.18 13.64 52.40
N THR A 776 30.07 14.34 52.18
CA THR A 776 29.91 15.76 52.49
C THR A 776 28.62 16.00 53.28
N LEU A 777 28.68 16.76 54.38
CA LEU A 777 27.53 17.11 55.22
C LEU A 777 26.85 18.41 54.72
N SER A 778 25.53 18.50 54.88
CA SER A 778 24.75 19.73 54.72
C SER A 778 24.89 20.68 55.92
N ASN A 779 24.20 21.83 55.88
CA ASN A 779 23.91 22.63 57.08
C ASN A 779 22.94 21.89 58.04
N ASN A 780 22.82 22.42 59.26
CA ASN A 780 21.93 21.89 60.29
C ASN A 780 20.59 22.64 60.35
N ILE A 781 19.46 21.93 60.36
CA ILE A 781 18.10 22.51 60.48
C ILE A 781 17.50 22.20 61.84
N TYR A 782 16.96 23.22 62.52
CA TYR A 782 16.27 23.12 63.81
C TYR A 782 14.75 23.22 63.63
N VAL A 783 14.00 22.31 64.26
CA VAL A 783 12.53 22.31 64.31
C VAL A 783 12.06 22.08 65.76
N ASN A 784 11.12 22.91 66.22
CA ASN A 784 10.44 22.75 67.51
C ASN A 784 8.99 22.28 67.27
N VAL A 785 8.61 21.11 67.80
CA VAL A 785 7.28 20.51 67.64
C VAL A 785 6.42 20.79 68.88
N SER A 786 5.17 21.22 68.70
CA SER A 786 4.18 21.52 69.75
C SER A 786 2.74 21.22 69.29
N LEU A 787 2.23 20.02 69.61
CA LEU A 787 0.91 19.52 69.17
C LEU A 787 -0.32 20.24 69.82
N MET A 788 -1.42 20.43 69.08
CA MET A 788 -2.67 21.13 69.52
C MET A 788 -3.99 20.33 69.25
N PRO A 789 -5.10 20.59 69.97
CA PRO A 789 -6.44 20.02 69.66
C PRO A 789 -7.04 20.57 68.34
N PRO A 790 -8.08 19.93 67.77
CA PRO A 790 -8.58 20.27 66.44
C PRO A 790 -9.12 21.71 66.36
N GLY A 791 -8.90 22.36 65.23
CA GLY A 791 -9.34 23.74 64.97
C GLY A 791 -10.85 23.89 64.76
N SER A 792 -11.36 25.13 64.79
CA SER A 792 -12.77 25.42 64.51
C SER A 792 -13.16 25.09 63.06
N PHE A 793 -14.38 24.63 62.84
CA PHE A 793 -14.92 24.30 61.52
C PHE A 793 -16.45 24.53 61.45
N VAL A 794 -17.00 24.57 60.24
CA VAL A 794 -18.39 24.96 59.97
C VAL A 794 -19.16 23.82 59.31
N LEU A 795 -20.42 23.62 59.73
CA LEU A 795 -21.42 22.68 59.21
C LEU A 795 -22.55 23.44 58.48
N THR A 796 -22.87 23.00 57.26
CA THR A 796 -23.94 23.49 56.38
C THR A 796 -24.77 22.33 55.81
N SER A 797 -25.86 22.64 55.10
CA SER A 797 -26.67 21.65 54.37
C SER A 797 -27.10 22.19 53.01
N ASP A 798 -27.42 21.30 52.07
CA ASP A 798 -28.07 21.59 50.79
C ASP A 798 -29.61 21.44 50.83
N ALA A 799 -30.19 21.22 52.01
CA ALA A 799 -31.64 21.12 52.21
C ALA A 799 -32.40 22.35 51.68
N ASP A 800 -33.57 22.10 51.09
CA ASP A 800 -34.52 23.16 50.77
C ASP A 800 -35.10 23.78 52.05
N THR A 801 -35.70 24.98 51.95
CA THR A 801 -36.29 25.68 53.12
C THR A 801 -37.77 26.04 52.90
N PRO A 802 -38.74 25.30 53.50
CA PRO A 802 -38.57 24.01 54.19
C PRO A 802 -38.21 22.88 53.22
N ASP A 803 -37.55 21.85 53.74
CA ASP A 803 -37.12 20.68 52.99
C ASP A 803 -38.34 19.83 52.62
N SER A 804 -38.49 19.52 51.33
CA SER A 804 -39.77 19.00 50.80
C SER A 804 -39.82 17.50 50.57
N ASP A 805 -38.69 16.81 50.74
CA ASP A 805 -38.54 15.36 50.51
C ASP A 805 -37.92 14.60 51.69
N GLY A 806 -37.47 15.31 52.75
CA GLY A 806 -36.86 14.71 53.92
C GLY A 806 -35.45 14.18 53.68
N SER A 807 -34.79 14.61 52.59
CA SER A 807 -33.50 14.09 52.14
C SER A 807 -32.53 15.18 51.70
N PHE A 808 -31.41 15.33 52.43
CA PHE A 808 -30.38 16.34 52.15
C PHE A 808 -29.01 15.92 52.67
N ASN A 809 -27.95 16.61 52.25
CA ASN A 809 -26.58 16.38 52.65
C ASN A 809 -26.12 17.39 53.72
N LEU A 810 -25.52 16.85 54.78
CA LEU A 810 -24.74 17.60 55.76
C LEU A 810 -23.30 17.73 55.27
N ILE A 811 -22.81 18.97 55.18
CA ILE A 811 -21.50 19.30 54.60
C ILE A 811 -20.72 20.11 55.63
N TRP A 812 -19.52 19.68 56.01
CA TRP A 812 -18.63 20.47 56.87
C TRP A 812 -17.24 20.69 56.28
N THR A 813 -16.61 21.79 56.68
CA THR A 813 -15.21 22.10 56.35
C THR A 813 -14.26 21.25 57.18
N SER A 814 -13.09 20.89 56.65
CA SER A 814 -12.05 20.20 57.42
C SER A 814 -11.57 21.06 58.61
N SER A 815 -11.60 20.49 59.81
CA SER A 815 -10.95 21.00 61.01
C SER A 815 -9.46 20.67 60.98
N THR A 816 -8.60 21.68 61.08
CA THR A 816 -7.14 21.51 61.14
C THR A 816 -6.75 20.69 62.36
N GLY A 817 -5.98 19.62 62.17
CA GLY A 817 -5.55 18.74 63.25
C GLY A 817 -6.58 17.72 63.73
N ALA A 818 -7.73 17.57 63.07
CA ALA A 818 -8.70 16.52 63.37
C ALA A 818 -8.31 15.17 62.73
N ASP A 819 -8.36 14.10 63.51
CA ASP A 819 -8.16 12.72 63.04
C ASP A 819 -9.44 12.14 62.41
N ASN A 820 -10.61 12.50 62.97
CA ASN A 820 -11.93 12.02 62.52
C ASN A 820 -13.07 12.90 63.07
N TYR A 821 -14.31 12.60 62.65
CA TYR A 821 -15.51 13.35 63.02
C TYR A 821 -16.68 12.44 63.45
N SER A 822 -17.56 12.92 64.32
CA SER A 822 -18.84 12.26 64.68
C SER A 822 -20.03 13.20 64.48
N ILE A 823 -21.17 12.67 64.00
CA ILE A 823 -22.35 13.43 63.58
C ILE A 823 -23.53 13.14 64.51
N TYR A 824 -24.16 14.19 65.03
CA TYR A 824 -25.27 14.10 65.96
C TYR A 824 -26.51 14.86 65.45
N ARG A 825 -27.70 14.32 65.76
CA ARG A 825 -29.01 14.91 65.47
C ARG A 825 -29.87 15.01 66.73
N HIS A 826 -30.68 16.06 66.83
CA HIS A 826 -31.70 16.21 67.85
C HIS A 826 -32.91 17.01 67.34
N ASN A 827 -34.03 16.99 68.07
CA ASN A 827 -35.24 17.76 67.73
C ASN A 827 -35.29 19.13 68.43
N SER A 828 -34.16 19.56 69.01
CA SER A 828 -33.95 20.88 69.62
C SER A 828 -32.47 21.26 69.52
N SER A 829 -32.18 22.57 69.65
CA SER A 829 -30.83 23.11 69.52
C SER A 829 -29.78 22.38 70.36
N ILE A 830 -28.68 21.97 69.73
CA ILE A 830 -27.56 21.26 70.37
C ILE A 830 -26.48 22.30 70.74
N SER A 831 -26.01 22.26 71.98
CA SER A 831 -24.88 23.11 72.46
C SER A 831 -23.77 22.33 73.17
N ILE A 832 -24.06 21.08 73.57
CA ILE A 832 -23.15 20.10 74.15
C ILE A 832 -23.55 18.70 73.67
N ILE A 833 -22.64 17.74 73.72
CA ILE A 833 -22.92 16.32 73.50
C ILE A 833 -22.97 15.64 74.88
N ASP A 834 -24.16 15.27 75.33
CA ASP A 834 -24.41 14.71 76.67
C ASP A 834 -25.13 13.36 76.65
N GLY A 835 -25.34 12.80 75.45
CA GLY A 835 -25.99 11.52 75.21
C GLY A 835 -27.51 11.58 75.03
N SER A 836 -28.12 12.77 75.09
CA SER A 836 -29.53 12.96 74.71
C SER A 836 -29.74 13.05 73.19
N GLN A 837 -28.67 13.30 72.43
CA GLN A 837 -28.67 13.39 70.97
C GLN A 837 -28.63 12.00 70.33
N THR A 838 -29.24 11.86 69.15
CA THR A 838 -29.07 10.68 68.31
C THR A 838 -27.73 10.78 67.57
N LEU A 839 -26.81 9.87 67.87
CA LEU A 839 -25.60 9.67 67.06
C LEU A 839 -26.00 9.08 65.72
N LEU A 840 -25.74 9.81 64.65
CA LEU A 840 -26.00 9.36 63.28
C LEU A 840 -24.82 8.56 62.73
N LEU A 841 -23.60 9.01 63.04
CA LEU A 841 -22.38 8.40 62.54
C LEU A 841 -21.19 8.75 63.43
N ASP A 842 -20.27 7.79 63.61
CA ASP A 842 -19.18 7.89 64.58
C ASP A 842 -17.80 7.70 63.91
N HIS A 843 -16.83 8.55 64.25
CA HIS A 843 -15.42 8.48 63.83
C HIS A 843 -15.21 8.35 62.31
N VAL A 844 -15.83 9.22 61.52
CA VAL A 844 -15.69 9.29 60.05
C VAL A 844 -14.67 10.30 59.59
N ALA A 845 -14.03 10.03 58.44
CA ALA A 845 -12.98 10.87 57.88
C ALA A 845 -13.44 11.79 56.73
N ILE A 846 -14.71 11.71 56.30
CA ILE A 846 -15.19 12.33 55.05
C ILE A 846 -16.50 13.11 55.23
N SER A 847 -16.60 14.21 54.49
CA SER A 847 -17.77 15.06 54.23
C SER A 847 -18.08 14.95 52.74
N PRO A 848 -19.35 14.88 52.27
CA PRO A 848 -20.59 15.08 53.02
C PRO A 848 -21.24 13.80 53.59
N PHE A 849 -22.24 13.95 54.44
CA PHE A 849 -23.11 12.88 54.95
C PHE A 849 -24.56 13.07 54.49
N SER A 850 -25.15 12.06 53.85
CA SER A 850 -26.55 12.10 53.39
C SER A 850 -27.51 11.72 54.52
N ALA A 851 -28.36 12.66 54.93
CA ALA A 851 -29.49 12.42 55.81
C ALA A 851 -30.75 12.20 54.95
N SER A 852 -31.43 11.08 55.14
CA SER A 852 -32.65 10.72 54.40
C SER A 852 -33.71 10.14 55.33
N GLU A 853 -34.91 9.94 54.81
CA GLU A 853 -36.06 9.35 55.52
C GLU A 853 -36.51 10.18 56.75
N LEU A 854 -36.28 11.49 56.74
CA LEU A 854 -36.75 12.36 57.81
C LEU A 854 -38.24 12.67 57.62
N ALA A 855 -39.04 12.42 58.66
CA ALA A 855 -40.46 12.78 58.69
C ALA A 855 -40.64 14.28 58.98
N ASN A 856 -41.83 14.82 58.71
CA ASN A 856 -42.16 16.21 58.97
C ASN A 856 -41.80 16.64 60.40
N GLY A 857 -40.95 17.65 60.54
CA GLY A 857 -40.43 18.08 61.84
C GLY A 857 -39.21 18.98 61.78
N GLU A 858 -38.83 19.48 62.96
CA GLU A 858 -37.66 20.33 63.17
C GLU A 858 -36.46 19.49 63.63
N TYR A 859 -35.34 19.59 62.92
CA TYR A 859 -34.11 18.86 63.21
C TYR A 859 -32.92 19.79 63.37
N TYR A 860 -32.04 19.46 64.32
CA TYR A 860 -30.81 20.16 64.62
C TYR A 860 -29.61 19.20 64.53
N PHE A 861 -28.51 19.64 63.92
CA PHE A 861 -27.32 18.82 63.67
C PHE A 861 -26.04 19.51 64.15
N ILE A 862 -25.12 18.71 64.71
CA ILE A 862 -23.74 19.11 65.05
C ILE A 862 -22.78 18.01 64.57
N VAL A 863 -21.60 18.43 64.13
CA VAL A 863 -20.45 17.54 63.91
C VAL A 863 -19.38 17.85 64.96
N VAL A 864 -18.71 16.82 65.47
CA VAL A 864 -17.59 16.92 66.42
C VAL A 864 -16.33 16.46 65.71
N ALA A 865 -15.24 17.21 65.80
CA ALA A 865 -13.91 16.83 65.32
C ALA A 865 -13.06 16.32 66.49
N HIS A 866 -12.36 15.21 66.31
CA HIS A 866 -11.60 14.51 67.35
C HIS A 866 -10.11 14.44 67.00
N ASN A 867 -9.22 14.62 67.98
CA ASN A 867 -7.84 14.12 67.92
C ASN A 867 -7.34 13.68 69.29
N THR A 868 -6.12 13.16 69.36
CA THR A 868 -5.50 12.72 70.62
C THR A 868 -5.35 13.80 71.71
N GLN A 869 -5.42 15.08 71.33
CA GLN A 869 -5.32 16.25 72.22
C GLN A 869 -6.69 16.80 72.65
N GLY A 870 -7.80 16.43 72.00
CA GLY A 870 -9.17 16.79 72.42
C GLY A 870 -10.20 16.88 71.29
N ASP A 871 -11.38 17.42 71.63
CA ASP A 871 -12.54 17.52 70.73
C ASP A 871 -12.94 18.98 70.46
N THR A 872 -13.43 19.27 69.26
CA THR A 872 -13.98 20.57 68.87
C THR A 872 -15.34 20.38 68.18
N LEU A 873 -16.36 21.18 68.55
CA LEU A 873 -17.71 21.12 67.97
C LEU A 873 -17.87 22.12 66.80
N SER A 874 -18.69 21.76 65.80
CA SER A 874 -19.16 22.67 64.75
C SER A 874 -20.22 23.65 65.26
N ASN A 875 -20.71 24.54 64.38
CA ASN A 875 -21.97 25.25 64.62
C ASN A 875 -23.18 24.28 64.63
N ASN A 876 -24.26 24.68 65.31
CA ASN A 876 -25.53 23.97 65.34
C ASN A 876 -26.40 24.33 64.13
N LEU A 877 -26.64 23.38 63.24
CA LEU A 877 -27.39 23.55 62.01
C LEU A 877 -28.87 23.17 62.20
N TYR A 878 -29.80 23.99 61.71
CA TYR A 878 -31.25 23.75 61.78
C TYR A 878 -31.83 23.44 60.40
N VAL A 879 -32.67 22.40 60.29
CA VAL A 879 -33.44 22.05 59.08
C VAL A 879 -34.89 21.73 59.47
N ASN A 880 -35.85 22.31 58.74
CA ASN A 880 -37.28 22.03 58.89
C ASN A 880 -37.77 21.18 57.71
N VAL A 881 -38.22 19.97 57.99
CA VAL A 881 -38.73 19.03 56.98
C VAL A 881 -40.25 19.12 56.90
N GLN A 882 -40.77 19.34 55.69
CA GLN A 882 -42.20 19.33 55.33
C GLN A 882 -42.42 18.60 54.00
N VAL A 883 -42.50 17.27 54.08
CA VAL A 883 -42.85 16.40 52.96
C VAL A 883 -44.29 16.65 52.49
N ILE A 884 -44.44 16.94 51.20
CA ILE A 884 -45.72 17.19 50.53
C ILE A 884 -46.19 15.90 49.85
N LEU A 885 -47.44 15.46 50.07
CA LEU A 885 -48.03 14.31 49.36
C LEU A 885 -48.52 14.69 47.96
N PRO A 886 -48.37 13.83 46.93
CA PRO A 886 -49.07 14.01 45.66
C PRO A 886 -50.58 14.15 45.88
N ALA A 887 -51.23 15.07 45.17
CA ALA A 887 -52.67 15.27 45.32
C ALA A 887 -53.48 14.04 44.87
N SER A 888 -54.65 13.81 45.47
CA SER A 888 -55.57 12.74 45.03
C SER A 888 -55.95 12.91 43.55
N PHE A 889 -56.02 11.81 42.80
CA PHE A 889 -56.31 11.79 41.37
C PHE A 889 -57.18 10.58 41.00
N VAL A 890 -57.82 10.64 39.84
CA VAL A 890 -58.83 9.66 39.41
C VAL A 890 -58.35 8.88 38.20
N LEU A 891 -58.44 7.55 38.28
CA LEU A 891 -58.23 6.58 37.20
C LEU A 891 -59.58 6.20 36.56
N THR A 892 -59.61 6.16 35.23
CA THR A 892 -60.76 5.76 34.40
C THR A 892 -60.30 4.84 33.26
N SER A 893 -61.22 4.13 32.62
CA SER A 893 -60.97 3.32 31.42
C SER A 893 -62.03 3.60 30.35
N ASP A 894 -61.67 3.40 29.09
CA ASP A 894 -62.59 3.36 27.94
C ASP A 894 -63.03 1.93 27.57
N ALA A 895 -62.70 0.92 28.40
CA ALA A 895 -63.11 -0.46 28.17
C ALA A 895 -64.63 -0.61 28.06
N ASP A 896 -65.08 -1.45 27.13
CA ASP A 896 -66.46 -1.89 27.08
C ASP A 896 -66.79 -2.78 28.30
N THR A 897 -68.08 -2.99 28.60
CA THR A 897 -68.52 -3.81 29.73
C THR A 897 -69.56 -4.88 29.32
N PRO A 898 -69.16 -6.15 29.15
CA PRO A 898 -67.77 -6.67 29.17
C PRO A 898 -66.98 -6.27 27.92
N ASP A 899 -65.66 -6.18 28.09
CA ASP A 899 -64.69 -5.91 27.02
C ASP A 899 -64.45 -7.19 26.21
N ASN A 900 -64.64 -7.14 24.88
CA ASN A 900 -64.74 -8.37 24.06
C ASN A 900 -63.46 -8.73 23.30
N ASP A 901 -62.45 -7.86 23.29
CA ASP A 901 -61.18 -8.08 22.59
C ASP A 901 -59.94 -7.98 23.51
N GLY A 902 -60.10 -7.57 24.76
CA GLY A 902 -59.01 -7.42 25.73
C GLY A 902 -58.14 -6.19 25.45
N ILE A 903 -58.62 -5.22 24.67
CA ILE A 903 -57.89 -4.03 24.22
C ILE A 903 -58.63 -2.75 24.62
N PHE A 904 -58.06 -2.01 25.56
CA PHE A 904 -58.60 -0.73 26.02
C PHE A 904 -57.49 0.17 26.55
N ASN A 905 -57.81 1.41 26.88
CA ASN A 905 -56.92 2.38 27.48
C ASN A 905 -57.33 2.67 28.93
N LEU A 906 -56.31 2.89 29.76
CA LEU A 906 -56.43 3.51 31.07
C LEU A 906 -56.01 4.97 30.97
N PHE A 907 -56.77 5.85 31.62
CA PHE A 907 -56.49 7.29 31.68
C PHE A 907 -56.61 7.76 33.12
N TRP A 908 -55.80 8.73 33.53
CA TRP A 908 -55.95 9.34 34.84
C TRP A 908 -55.73 10.84 34.83
N THR A 909 -56.36 11.53 35.78
CA THR A 909 -56.15 12.98 35.97
C THR A 909 -54.77 13.23 36.55
N ILE A 910 -54.19 14.40 36.27
CA ILE A 910 -52.91 14.82 36.84
C ILE A 910 -53.02 14.89 38.38
N SER A 911 -52.12 14.18 39.08
CA SER A 911 -51.84 14.38 40.51
C SER A 911 -50.85 15.54 40.65
N THR A 912 -51.31 16.66 41.21
CA THR A 912 -50.44 17.82 41.46
C THR A 912 -49.41 17.46 42.53
N GLY A 913 -48.13 17.65 42.22
CA GLY A 913 -47.02 17.27 43.10
C GLY A 913 -46.48 15.87 42.86
N ALA A 914 -46.93 15.14 41.83
CA ALA A 914 -46.33 13.89 41.38
C ALA A 914 -45.31 14.12 40.25
N ASP A 915 -44.16 13.46 40.33
CA ASP A 915 -43.12 13.43 39.30
C ASP A 915 -43.41 12.39 38.22
N ASN A 916 -43.94 11.23 38.62
CA ASN A 916 -44.21 10.11 37.72
C ASN A 916 -45.27 9.16 38.31
N TYR A 917 -45.68 8.15 37.51
CA TYR A 917 -46.75 7.22 37.85
C TYR A 917 -46.36 5.77 37.56
N SER A 918 -46.84 4.83 38.37
CA SER A 918 -46.73 3.39 38.10
C SER A 918 -48.12 2.74 38.07
N ILE A 919 -48.30 1.72 37.24
CA ILE A 919 -49.61 1.08 37.04
C ILE A 919 -49.54 -0.38 37.47
N TYR A 920 -50.52 -0.80 38.26
CA TYR A 920 -50.62 -2.16 38.77
C TYR A 920 -51.95 -2.78 38.39
N ARG A 921 -51.94 -4.10 38.19
CA ARG A 921 -53.10 -4.95 37.94
C ARG A 921 -53.16 -6.08 38.98
N HIS A 922 -54.37 -6.45 39.38
CA HIS A 922 -54.61 -7.60 40.22
C HIS A 922 -55.98 -8.24 39.91
N ASP A 923 -56.20 -9.47 40.36
CA ASP A 923 -57.45 -10.20 40.14
C ASP A 923 -58.49 -9.89 41.24
N SER A 924 -58.18 -8.94 42.13
CA SER A 924 -59.06 -8.41 43.18
C SER A 924 -58.73 -6.94 43.47
N SER A 925 -59.62 -6.22 44.16
CA SER A 925 -59.44 -4.79 44.43
C SER A 925 -58.15 -4.50 45.22
N ILE A 926 -57.46 -3.43 44.81
CA ILE A 926 -56.13 -3.06 45.30
C ILE A 926 -56.28 -1.89 46.29
N SER A 927 -56.01 -2.11 47.57
CA SER A 927 -56.04 -1.04 48.60
C SER A 927 -54.65 -0.61 49.07
N ILE A 928 -53.61 -1.40 48.76
CA ILE A 928 -52.21 -1.18 49.08
C ILE A 928 -51.34 -1.83 48.00
N ILE A 929 -50.12 -1.32 47.81
CA ILE A 929 -49.09 -1.97 46.99
C ILE A 929 -48.13 -2.68 47.93
N ASP A 930 -48.21 -4.00 47.98
CA ASP A 930 -47.44 -4.87 48.89
C ASP A 930 -46.61 -5.94 48.15
N GLY A 931 -46.61 -5.87 46.82
CA GLY A 931 -45.88 -6.80 45.94
C GLY A 931 -46.69 -8.00 45.46
N SER A 932 -47.95 -8.16 45.90
CA SER A 932 -48.85 -9.19 45.35
C SER A 932 -49.47 -8.81 44.01
N GLN A 933 -49.42 -7.53 43.63
CA GLN A 933 -49.95 -7.01 42.37
C GLN A 933 -48.97 -7.16 41.20
N THR A 934 -49.50 -7.33 39.98
CA THR A 934 -48.70 -7.31 38.75
C THR A 934 -48.40 -5.87 38.35
N LEU A 935 -47.13 -5.47 38.34
CA LEU A 935 -46.69 -4.19 37.79
C LEU A 935 -46.78 -4.22 36.25
N LEU A 936 -47.53 -3.29 35.66
CA LEU A 936 -47.66 -3.16 34.21
C LEU A 936 -46.63 -2.18 33.64
N VAL A 937 -46.39 -1.07 34.33
CA VAL A 937 -45.40 -0.07 33.94
C VAL A 937 -44.93 0.73 35.15
N TYR A 938 -43.65 1.11 35.16
CA TYR A 938 -42.99 1.78 36.28
C TYR A 938 -42.55 3.21 35.89
N GLN A 939 -42.86 4.17 36.75
CA GLN A 939 -42.39 5.58 36.69
C GLN A 939 -42.51 6.26 35.32
N ILE A 940 -43.71 6.29 34.77
CA ILE A 940 -44.04 7.02 33.54
C ILE A 940 -44.57 8.42 33.81
N THR A 941 -44.42 9.34 32.85
CA THR A 941 -44.89 10.74 32.95
C THR A 941 -46.08 11.05 32.04
N ILE A 942 -46.58 10.05 31.32
CA ILE A 942 -47.77 10.15 30.46
C ILE A 942 -49.02 9.76 31.26
N PHE A 943 -50.19 10.25 30.86
CA PHE A 943 -51.47 10.06 31.58
C PHE A 943 -52.43 9.06 30.90
N LEU A 944 -51.86 8.20 30.04
CA LEU A 944 -52.57 7.21 29.24
C LEU A 944 -51.72 5.94 29.16
N TYR A 945 -52.37 4.78 29.32
CA TYR A 945 -51.72 3.48 29.15
C TYR A 945 -52.59 2.52 28.34
N PRO A 946 -52.13 2.03 27.18
CA PRO A 946 -52.84 1.01 26.41
C PRO A 946 -52.66 -0.37 27.04
N VAL A 947 -53.77 -1.04 27.30
CA VAL A 947 -53.85 -2.42 27.79
C VAL A 947 -54.20 -3.33 26.62
N SER A 948 -53.48 -4.44 26.47
CA SER A 948 -53.75 -5.47 25.46
C SER A 948 -53.32 -6.85 25.97
N GLY A 949 -53.84 -7.91 25.36
CA GLY A 949 -53.40 -9.27 25.63
C GLY A 949 -53.92 -9.89 26.94
N LEU A 950 -55.03 -9.37 27.48
CA LEU A 950 -55.71 -9.98 28.61
C LEU A 950 -56.58 -11.16 28.17
N ALA A 951 -56.53 -12.27 28.93
CA ALA A 951 -57.46 -13.38 28.75
C ALA A 951 -58.82 -13.06 29.41
N SER A 952 -59.86 -13.81 29.06
CA SER A 952 -61.18 -13.68 29.70
C SER A 952 -61.06 -13.79 31.23
N GLY A 953 -61.52 -12.79 31.96
CA GLY A 953 -61.30 -12.67 33.40
C GLY A 953 -61.72 -11.32 33.98
N GLU A 954 -61.60 -11.21 35.31
CA GLU A 954 -61.92 -10.04 36.10
C GLU A 954 -60.64 -9.36 36.56
N TYR A 955 -60.44 -8.09 36.20
CA TYR A 955 -59.19 -7.37 36.49
C TYR A 955 -59.46 -6.04 37.18
N TYR A 956 -58.63 -5.74 38.18
CA TYR A 956 -58.59 -4.47 38.90
C TYR A 956 -57.28 -3.75 38.58
N PHE A 957 -57.38 -2.47 38.27
CA PHE A 957 -56.25 -1.60 37.97
C PHE A 957 -56.19 -0.44 38.96
N ILE A 958 -54.97 -0.05 39.32
CA ILE A 958 -54.69 1.14 40.11
C ILE A 958 -53.44 1.84 39.58
N VAL A 959 -53.40 3.15 39.70
CA VAL A 959 -52.22 3.96 39.38
C VAL A 959 -51.69 4.55 40.68
N VAL A 960 -50.38 4.56 40.82
CA VAL A 960 -49.65 5.17 41.94
C VAL A 960 -48.93 6.40 41.41
N ALA A 961 -49.15 7.54 42.04
CA ALA A 961 -48.41 8.77 41.79
C ALA A 961 -47.24 8.87 42.76
N HIS A 962 -46.04 9.12 42.25
CA HIS A 962 -44.78 9.19 43.00
C HIS A 962 -44.21 10.61 42.96
N ASN A 963 -43.60 11.09 44.04
CA ASN A 963 -42.85 12.36 44.07
C ASN A 963 -41.47 12.26 44.73
N GLY A 964 -40.84 11.11 44.55
CA GLY A 964 -39.53 10.80 45.16
C GLY A 964 -39.58 10.47 46.65
N SER A 965 -40.64 10.87 47.37
CA SER A 965 -40.71 10.77 48.84
C SER A 965 -41.87 9.93 49.35
N VAL A 966 -43.05 10.09 48.75
CA VAL A 966 -44.29 9.46 49.19
C VAL A 966 -45.21 9.16 48.01
N ASP A 967 -46.04 8.12 48.18
CA ASP A 967 -46.93 7.63 47.14
C ASP A 967 -48.38 7.99 47.43
N THR A 968 -49.15 8.30 46.38
CA THR A 968 -50.61 8.42 46.45
C THR A 968 -51.26 7.47 45.46
N LEU A 969 -52.21 6.67 45.92
CA LEU A 969 -52.94 5.72 45.09
C LEU A 969 -54.19 6.39 44.47
N SER A 970 -54.50 6.04 43.22
CA SER A 970 -55.78 6.38 42.57
C SER A 970 -56.96 5.57 43.14
N ASN A 971 -58.17 5.82 42.67
CA ASN A 971 -59.25 4.84 42.79
C ASN A 971 -58.93 3.56 41.99
N ASN A 972 -59.64 2.47 42.32
CA ASN A 972 -59.61 1.24 41.51
C ASN A 972 -60.50 1.39 40.28
N VAL A 973 -60.05 0.80 39.17
CA VAL A 973 -60.89 0.55 37.98
C VAL A 973 -61.02 -0.95 37.79
N PHE A 974 -62.26 -1.41 37.63
CA PHE A 974 -62.59 -2.82 37.42
C PHE A 974 -63.05 -3.04 35.98
N VAL A 975 -62.45 -4.01 35.30
CA VAL A 975 -62.78 -4.39 33.92
C VAL A 975 -63.01 -5.90 33.83
N ILE A 976 -64.11 -6.29 33.18
CA ILE A 976 -64.41 -7.69 32.85
C ILE A 976 -64.05 -7.89 31.38
N VAL A 977 -63.09 -8.76 31.10
CA VAL A 977 -62.74 -9.17 29.74
C VAL A 977 -63.45 -10.48 29.43
N GLN A 978 -64.17 -10.55 28.32
CA GLN A 978 -64.87 -11.74 27.84
C GLN A 978 -64.63 -11.95 26.34
N LEU A 979 -63.54 -12.62 26.02
CA LEU A 979 -63.21 -13.01 24.65
C LEU A 979 -64.17 -14.09 24.16
N SER A 980 -64.77 -13.94 22.98
CA SER A 980 -65.67 -14.94 22.41
C SER A 980 -64.90 -16.17 21.91
N GLU A 981 -65.28 -17.38 22.37
CA GLU A 981 -64.87 -18.66 21.75
C GLU A 981 -65.58 -18.83 20.39
N ASP A 982 -64.78 -18.96 19.32
CA ASP A 982 -65.12 -19.43 17.97
C ASP A 982 -66.38 -18.87 17.25
N ILE A 983 -66.14 -18.11 16.17
CA ILE A 983 -66.88 -18.30 14.91
C ILE A 983 -65.90 -18.84 13.86
N PRO A 984 -66.22 -19.96 13.17
CA PRO A 984 -65.29 -20.64 12.28
C PRO A 984 -65.04 -19.81 11.01
N GLY A 985 -63.76 -19.66 10.69
CA GLY A 985 -63.29 -19.31 9.36
C GLY A 985 -62.92 -17.85 9.18
N TYR A 986 -61.71 -17.48 9.60
CA TYR A 986 -60.78 -16.69 8.77
C TYR A 986 -59.35 -16.96 9.27
N ASN A 987 -58.44 -17.15 8.31
CA ASN A 987 -57.13 -17.76 8.47
C ASN A 987 -56.11 -16.82 9.17
N ILE A 988 -55.62 -17.21 10.34
CA ILE A 988 -54.61 -16.48 11.16
C ILE A 988 -53.25 -16.39 10.46
N GLY A 989 -53.07 -17.04 9.29
CA GLY A 989 -51.89 -16.90 8.44
C GLY A 989 -51.73 -15.54 7.74
N LEU A 990 -52.74 -14.66 7.72
CA LEU A 990 -52.66 -13.40 6.95
C LEU A 990 -52.36 -12.13 7.79
N ILE A 991 -52.46 -12.17 9.13
CA ILE A 991 -52.26 -10.98 9.98
C ILE A 991 -50.82 -10.86 10.51
N ILE A 992 -50.08 -11.97 10.58
CA ILE A 992 -48.63 -11.96 10.91
C ILE A 992 -47.78 -11.41 9.73
N ALA A 993 -48.37 -11.24 8.54
CA ALA A 993 -47.68 -10.74 7.35
C ALA A 993 -47.61 -9.20 7.22
N ILE A 994 -48.26 -8.42 8.09
CA ILE A 994 -48.30 -6.94 7.95
C ILE A 994 -47.59 -6.19 9.10
N ALA A 995 -47.25 -6.84 10.21
CA ALA A 995 -46.56 -6.19 11.34
C ALA A 995 -45.01 -6.23 11.27
N SER A 996 -44.42 -6.87 10.26
CA SER A 996 -42.95 -7.09 10.15
C SER A 996 -42.25 -6.13 9.18
N LEU A 997 -42.85 -4.99 8.81
CA LEU A 997 -42.37 -4.14 7.72
C LEU A 997 -42.07 -2.67 8.05
N THR A 998 -41.90 -2.29 9.32
CA THR A 998 -41.61 -0.88 9.70
C THR A 998 -40.59 -0.67 10.83
N SER A 999 -39.54 -1.49 10.95
CA SER A 999 -38.47 -1.24 11.94
C SER A 999 -37.01 -1.52 11.52
N ILE A 1000 -36.68 -1.61 10.23
CA ILE A 1000 -35.26 -1.60 9.79
C ILE A 1000 -35.08 -0.60 8.64
N TYR A 1001 -35.32 0.67 8.93
CA TYR A 1001 -34.83 1.79 8.14
C TYR A 1001 -34.53 2.91 9.10
N PHE A 1002 -33.36 2.89 9.77
CA PHE A 1002 -32.60 4.09 10.23
C PHE A 1002 -31.38 3.85 11.14
N ILE A 1003 -30.74 2.66 11.17
CA ILE A 1003 -29.40 2.54 11.82
C ILE A 1003 -28.43 1.71 10.97
N LYS A 1004 -27.89 2.32 9.91
CA LYS A 1004 -26.46 2.18 9.51
C LYS A 1004 -26.12 3.16 8.37
N LYS A 1005 -26.13 4.47 8.65
CA LYS A 1005 -25.45 5.45 7.80
C LYS A 1005 -24.41 6.20 8.64
N ARG A 1006 -23.28 5.54 8.89
CA ARG A 1006 -21.96 6.13 9.14
C ARG A 1006 -20.89 5.03 9.22
N ARG A 1007 -20.45 4.63 8.03
CA ARG A 1007 -19.06 4.29 7.67
C ARG A 1007 -19.03 3.96 6.17
N LYS A 1008 -18.98 5.00 5.35
CA LYS A 1008 -17.76 5.30 4.60
C LYS A 1008 -17.41 6.73 4.96
#